data_AF-A0A7C0V9H1-F1
#
_entry.id   AF-A0A7C0V9H1-F1
#
_cell.length_a   1.000
_cell.length_b   1.000
_cell.length_c   1.000
_cell.angle_alpha   90.00
_cell.angle_beta   90.00
_cell.angle_gamma   90.00
#
_symmetry.space_group_name_H-M   'P 1'
#
loop_
_entity.id
_entity.type
_entity.pdbx_description
1 polymer ?
#
loop_
_entity_poly.entity_id
_entity_poly.type
_entity_poly.pdbx_seq_one_letter_code
_entity_poly.pdbx_strand_id
1 'polypeptide(L)'
;MKEFHLIEKREIEEISSKAALYEHELTGARLFSILNDDENRVFGINFRTPPKDSTGIAHILEHSVLCGSRKYPLKEPFLELLKSSLKTFLNAMTYPDKTCYPVASQNLKDFYNLIDVYLDAVFFPLLDPYKFYQEGWHYELDSPDGELSIKGVVFNEMKGSHSSPDNLLMELSRRSLFPDTPYGFDSGGDPEEIPKLTYSEFKKFHERFYHPSNSYIFFYGDDSEEERFRIVNEYLKDFQKKRIDSIVPLQKRFSKPKKIERPYPIREGEEEREMLTINWLLSETRDLKSNFSLHILEHILIGTPASPLRKALIDSGLGEELAGVGLEDELRQLFFSTGLKGIRSGDSSKVEDLIFSTIESLIRNGIPKDIVEASLNSVEFTLRENNTGGLPRGLILMLRSLSIWLYGENPMEILCFDRYLTDIKRDLDRDRFYFENILNDLFLENTHRTVVTLKADPGFFQRKAERERQWLREIRSKMKDKEIQEIIEINRELKKRQASPDPIDALSKLPTLSISDLEREEKEIPIEKIIDKEGTFLFHNIKTNGIIYLDMGFNLSSLPQRLLPYIPLFGRALLEMGTEKENYVSLSIRIARETGGIFPTMFISHGQDLREPIAWLFLRGKALFKQAQALMDIYKDIFTIPLLNNRERFLQMVLEEKARFEEALIPSGHRIVGTRISAGLNDAGWLEEITGGISYLWFLKELKERVEDSWDKVLEDLRSLYSEVFKRQRVIINITIDEECFIKIQDELISLFELFSDSPIRSYRWEPELSHMPEAIIFPSQVNYVGMGIDLSKYIPDFNGSYMVISRFIRNSYLWDRIRVQGGAYGAFCNLNRFSKTLIFLSYRDPHIVKTIDVFKETGRFLETVSLNKMELERAIIGTIGEIDKYRLPDAKGFVSMLRYLTADTHTIRQKVRSEVLNTGLSHFREFGKILNEGQKDALIKVLGPDREITKSEDEISIKFKKFNIN
;
A
#
# COMPACT_ATOMS: atom_id res chain seq x y z
N MET A 1 29.45 24.21 9.98
CA MET A 1 28.65 25.25 9.29
C MET A 1 29.46 26.05 8.25
N LYS A 2 30.75 25.74 8.00
CA LYS A 2 31.54 26.35 6.91
C LYS A 2 31.47 25.52 5.61
N GLU A 3 30.88 24.34 5.65
CA GLU A 3 30.96 23.31 4.60
C GLU A 3 29.73 23.29 3.68
N PHE A 4 28.61 23.85 4.12
CA PHE A 4 27.37 23.97 3.34
C PHE A 4 26.97 25.43 3.20
N HIS A 5 26.83 25.88 1.97
CA HIS A 5 26.34 27.20 1.61
C HIS A 5 24.82 27.20 1.54
N LEU A 6 24.16 28.14 2.22
CA LEU A 6 22.71 28.32 2.12
C LEU A 6 22.36 29.03 0.80
N ILE A 7 21.50 28.39 -0.01
CA ILE A 7 20.98 28.94 -1.26
C ILE A 7 19.68 29.72 -1.02
N GLU A 8 18.72 29.09 -0.36
CA GLU A 8 17.41 29.69 -0.05
C GLU A 8 16.84 29.07 1.22
N LYS A 9 16.14 29.86 2.02
CA LYS A 9 15.39 29.40 3.20
C LYS A 9 14.07 30.15 3.29
N ARG A 10 12.96 29.42 3.47
CA ARG A 10 11.63 30.00 3.68
C ARG A 10 10.72 29.08 4.48
N GLU A 11 9.63 29.64 4.96
CA GLU A 11 8.52 28.88 5.53
C GLU A 11 7.55 28.49 4.41
N ILE A 12 7.04 27.26 4.47
CA ILE A 12 6.03 26.74 3.54
C ILE A 12 4.81 26.38 4.37
N GLU A 13 3.80 27.25 4.34
CA GLU A 13 2.58 27.13 5.16
C GLU A 13 1.79 25.87 4.82
N GLU A 14 1.73 25.52 3.52
CA GLU A 14 0.99 24.36 3.01
C GLU A 14 1.42 23.03 3.63
N ILE A 15 2.67 22.95 4.11
CA ILE A 15 3.21 21.78 4.82
C ILE A 15 3.67 22.11 6.25
N SER A 16 3.33 23.31 6.76
CA SER A 16 3.71 23.78 8.11
C SER A 16 5.18 23.53 8.46
N SER A 17 6.09 23.86 7.54
CA SER A 17 7.51 23.51 7.68
C SER A 17 8.44 24.66 7.29
N LYS A 18 9.63 24.69 7.89
CA LYS A 18 10.74 25.54 7.45
C LYS A 18 11.60 24.75 6.47
N ALA A 19 11.71 25.23 5.24
CA ALA A 19 12.45 24.57 4.17
C ALA A 19 13.72 25.37 3.85
N ALA A 20 14.85 24.69 3.67
CA ALA A 20 16.13 25.30 3.33
C ALA A 20 16.89 24.45 2.31
N LEU A 21 17.39 25.09 1.25
CA LEU A 21 18.21 24.48 0.22
C LEU A 21 19.67 24.92 0.41
N TYR A 22 20.58 23.94 0.40
CA TYR A 22 22.01 24.14 0.59
C TYR A 22 22.82 23.48 -0.54
N GLU A 23 24.02 24.00 -0.78
CA GLU A 23 25.04 23.36 -1.63
C GLU A 23 26.30 23.10 -0.79
N HIS A 24 26.86 21.89 -0.90
CA HIS A 24 28.14 21.54 -0.27
C HIS A 24 29.30 22.20 -1.03
N GLU A 25 30.14 22.97 -0.32
CA GLU A 25 31.17 23.85 -0.89
C GLU A 25 32.17 23.10 -1.80
N LEU A 26 32.68 21.94 -1.35
CA LEU A 26 33.75 21.23 -2.07
C LEU A 26 33.25 20.41 -3.27
N THR A 27 32.01 19.93 -3.22
CA THR A 27 31.52 18.94 -4.20
C THR A 27 30.37 19.45 -5.07
N GLY A 28 29.67 20.51 -4.65
CA GLY A 28 28.41 20.94 -5.26
C GLY A 28 27.25 19.97 -5.02
N ALA A 29 27.35 19.08 -4.03
CA ALA A 29 26.23 18.23 -3.62
C ALA A 29 25.09 19.09 -3.09
N ARG A 30 23.86 18.81 -3.52
CA ARG A 30 22.69 19.60 -3.16
C ARG A 30 21.96 18.95 -1.99
N LEU A 31 21.60 19.73 -0.97
CA LEU A 31 20.90 19.27 0.23
C LEU A 31 19.63 20.09 0.44
N PHE A 32 18.48 19.43 0.47
CA PHE A 32 17.19 20.04 0.78
C PHE A 32 16.72 19.57 2.16
N SER A 33 16.61 20.52 3.08
CA SER A 33 16.32 20.31 4.50
C SER A 33 14.93 20.87 4.82
N ILE A 34 14.01 20.02 5.25
CA ILE A 34 12.70 20.42 5.78
C ILE A 34 12.70 20.16 7.29
N LEU A 35 12.37 21.19 8.06
CA LEU A 35 12.26 21.15 9.52
C LEU A 35 10.81 21.39 9.95
N ASN A 36 10.31 20.51 10.82
CA ASN A 36 8.99 20.58 11.45
C ASN A 36 8.95 19.67 12.69
N ASP A 37 7.77 19.54 13.30
CA ASP A 37 7.56 18.75 14.51
C ASP A 37 7.16 17.29 14.23
N ASP A 38 7.33 16.80 12.99
CA ASP A 38 7.03 15.40 12.65
C ASP A 38 8.16 14.47 13.12
N GLU A 39 7.85 13.64 14.12
CA GLU A 39 8.79 12.67 14.68
C GLU A 39 9.21 11.58 13.68
N ASN A 40 8.44 11.36 12.61
CA ASN A 40 8.76 10.37 11.59
C ASN A 40 9.70 10.92 10.53
N ARG A 41 10.97 11.05 10.95
CA ARG A 41 12.05 11.62 10.16
C ARG A 41 12.29 10.80 8.90
N VAL A 42 12.62 11.49 7.80
CA VAL A 42 12.93 10.88 6.51
C VAL A 42 14.25 11.45 6.00
N PHE A 43 15.08 10.54 5.50
CA PHE A 43 16.28 10.87 4.75
C PHE A 43 16.19 10.20 3.38
N GLY A 44 16.73 10.85 2.36
CA GLY A 44 17.00 10.20 1.09
C GLY A 44 18.27 10.72 0.42
N ILE A 45 19.06 9.80 -0.10
CA ILE A 45 20.17 10.10 -1.01
C ILE A 45 19.75 9.64 -2.40
N ASN A 46 19.74 10.58 -3.36
CA ASN A 46 19.19 10.32 -4.69
C ASN A 46 20.20 10.75 -5.77
N PHE A 47 20.20 10.05 -6.91
CA PHE A 47 21.11 10.31 -8.02
C PHE A 47 20.35 10.33 -9.35
N ARG A 48 20.77 11.21 -10.27
CA ARG A 48 20.34 11.10 -11.69
C ARG A 48 21.11 9.98 -12.36
N THR A 49 20.41 8.95 -12.82
CA THR A 49 20.95 7.70 -13.37
C THR A 49 20.33 7.36 -14.73
N PRO A 50 20.30 8.29 -15.71
CA PRO A 50 19.68 8.03 -17.00
C PRO A 50 20.36 6.86 -17.73
N PRO A 51 19.62 5.80 -18.13
CA PRO A 51 20.18 4.69 -18.87
C PRO A 51 20.51 5.10 -20.33
N LYS A 52 21.46 4.38 -20.93
CA LYS A 52 21.83 4.51 -22.35
C LYS A 52 21.32 3.35 -23.22
N ASP A 53 20.78 2.32 -22.59
CA ASP A 53 20.31 1.06 -23.18
C ASP A 53 19.33 0.38 -22.18
N SER A 54 18.79 -0.79 -22.54
CA SER A 54 17.86 -1.55 -21.69
C SER A 54 18.53 -2.69 -20.92
N THR A 55 19.82 -2.55 -20.59
CA THR A 55 20.55 -3.57 -19.82
C THR A 55 20.17 -3.63 -18.34
N GLY A 56 19.35 -2.69 -17.85
CA GLY A 56 18.97 -2.61 -16.43
C GLY A 56 20.09 -2.15 -15.50
N ILE A 57 21.17 -1.53 -16.02
CA ILE A 57 22.37 -1.18 -15.25
C ILE A 57 22.10 -0.35 -13.99
N ALA A 58 21.13 0.57 -14.04
CA ALA A 58 20.75 1.39 -12.88
C ALA A 58 20.07 0.53 -11.79
N HIS A 59 19.20 -0.39 -12.19
CA HIS A 59 18.49 -1.30 -11.30
C HIS A 59 19.41 -2.34 -10.66
N ILE A 60 20.30 -2.93 -11.46
CA ILE A 60 21.32 -3.87 -10.97
C ILE A 60 22.25 -3.19 -9.96
N LEU A 61 22.63 -1.93 -10.22
CA LEU A 61 23.45 -1.17 -9.30
C LEU A 61 22.70 -0.80 -8.03
N GLU A 62 21.40 -0.50 -8.13
CA GLU A 62 20.56 -0.23 -6.99
C GLU A 62 20.57 -1.35 -5.96
N HIS A 63 20.36 -2.59 -6.42
CA HIS A 63 20.53 -3.78 -5.59
C HIS A 63 21.96 -3.93 -5.07
N SER A 64 22.94 -3.85 -5.97
CA SER A 64 24.32 -4.23 -5.67
C SER A 64 25.02 -3.32 -4.66
N VAL A 65 24.68 -2.02 -4.60
CA VAL A 65 25.29 -1.12 -3.61
C VAL A 65 24.87 -1.46 -2.18
N LEU A 66 23.71 -2.11 -2.02
CA LEU A 66 23.20 -2.58 -0.73
C LEU A 66 23.79 -3.93 -0.30
N CYS A 67 24.64 -4.54 -1.12
CA CYS A 67 25.30 -5.83 -0.88
C CYS A 67 26.69 -5.71 -0.23
N GLY A 68 26.86 -4.76 0.69
CA GLY A 68 28.08 -4.55 1.46
C GLY A 68 28.90 -3.35 1.02
N SER A 69 29.50 -2.68 2.00
CA SER A 69 30.26 -1.44 1.82
C SER A 69 31.57 -1.46 2.60
N ARG A 70 32.37 -0.40 2.46
CA ARG A 70 33.66 -0.25 3.15
C ARG A 70 33.55 -0.40 4.68
N LYS A 71 32.59 0.28 5.32
CA LYS A 71 32.32 0.20 6.77
C LYS A 71 31.59 -1.08 7.15
N TYR A 72 30.71 -1.56 6.28
CA TYR A 72 29.83 -2.70 6.53
C TYR A 72 30.07 -3.81 5.51
N PRO A 73 31.19 -4.56 5.61
CA PRO A 73 31.57 -5.58 4.64
C PRO A 73 30.80 -6.89 4.88
N LEU A 74 29.47 -6.79 4.92
CA LEU A 74 28.52 -7.89 5.02
C LEU A 74 28.03 -8.29 3.63
N LYS A 75 27.43 -9.47 3.51
CA LYS A 75 26.82 -9.87 2.24
C LYS A 75 25.62 -9.00 1.89
N GLU A 76 24.75 -8.77 2.87
CA GLU A 76 23.47 -8.07 2.71
C GLU A 76 23.13 -7.20 3.95
N PRO A 77 23.86 -6.08 4.19
CA PRO A 77 23.56 -5.14 5.28
C PRO A 77 22.09 -4.70 5.32
N PHE A 78 21.46 -4.50 4.16
CA PHE A 78 20.06 -4.09 4.04
C PHE A 78 19.10 -5.09 4.71
N LEU A 79 19.32 -6.41 4.54
CA LEU A 79 18.50 -7.43 5.20
C LEU A 79 18.70 -7.45 6.72
N GLU A 80 19.91 -7.19 7.20
CA GLU A 80 20.15 -7.11 8.64
C GLU A 80 19.46 -5.88 9.24
N LEU A 81 19.51 -4.72 8.57
CA LEU A 81 18.74 -3.53 8.98
C LEU A 81 17.23 -3.79 8.99
N LEU A 82 16.70 -4.50 7.99
CA LEU A 82 15.29 -4.89 7.97
C LEU A 82 14.89 -5.66 9.25
N LYS A 83 15.80 -6.47 9.82
CA LYS A 83 15.54 -7.29 11.01
C LYS A 83 15.79 -6.55 12.33
N SER A 84 16.70 -5.58 12.38
CA SER A 84 17.23 -5.01 13.64
C SER A 84 16.97 -3.52 13.87
N SER A 85 16.14 -2.87 13.06
CA SER A 85 15.81 -1.44 13.20
C SER A 85 14.33 -1.19 13.52
N LEU A 86 14.04 0.03 14.01
CA LEU A 86 12.69 0.58 14.23
C LEU A 86 12.18 1.40 13.03
N LYS A 87 12.75 1.13 11.84
CA LYS A 87 12.39 1.79 10.60
C LYS A 87 10.88 1.85 10.40
N THR A 88 10.38 3.02 10.04
CA THR A 88 9.03 3.20 9.49
C THR A 88 9.03 3.02 7.97
N PHE A 89 10.17 3.23 7.32
CA PHE A 89 10.41 2.94 5.91
C PHE A 89 11.89 2.62 5.66
N LEU A 90 12.15 1.65 4.78
CA LEU A 90 13.49 1.29 4.33
C LEU A 90 13.36 0.61 2.99
N ASN A 91 13.82 1.28 1.95
CA ASN A 91 13.78 0.72 0.60
C ASN A 91 14.84 1.40 -0.28
N ALA A 92 14.89 0.98 -1.53
CA ALA A 92 15.52 1.69 -2.62
C ALA A 92 14.65 1.52 -3.88
N MET A 93 14.75 2.47 -4.81
CA MET A 93 13.88 2.53 -5.98
C MET A 93 14.65 3.02 -7.19
N THR A 94 14.52 2.29 -8.30
CA THR A 94 15.02 2.70 -9.61
C THR A 94 13.88 3.21 -10.49
N TYR A 95 13.91 4.50 -10.80
CA TYR A 95 13.02 5.16 -11.74
C TYR A 95 13.71 5.27 -13.11
N PRO A 96 12.98 5.72 -14.14
CA PRO A 96 13.52 5.91 -15.50
C PRO A 96 14.82 6.72 -15.63
N ASP A 97 15.08 7.68 -14.74
CA ASP A 97 16.26 8.55 -14.79
C ASP A 97 16.84 8.91 -13.42
N LYS A 98 16.32 8.31 -12.35
CA LYS A 98 16.76 8.56 -10.98
C LYS A 98 16.80 7.26 -10.18
N THR A 99 17.75 7.17 -9.24
CA THR A 99 17.78 6.11 -8.24
C THR A 99 17.72 6.75 -6.86
N CYS A 100 16.78 6.29 -6.04
CA CYS A 100 16.45 6.89 -4.75
C CYS A 100 16.66 5.88 -3.62
N TYR A 101 17.32 6.29 -2.54
CA TYR A 101 17.56 5.43 -1.36
C TYR A 101 17.02 6.10 -0.09
N PRO A 102 15.71 5.98 0.20
CA PRO A 102 15.12 6.60 1.36
C PRO A 102 15.03 5.66 2.57
N VAL A 103 15.20 6.26 3.75
CA VAL A 103 15.00 5.64 5.06
C VAL A 103 14.15 6.56 5.93
N ALA A 104 13.37 5.97 6.82
CA ALA A 104 12.60 6.72 7.81
C ALA A 104 12.55 6.00 9.15
N SER A 105 12.57 6.77 10.24
CA SER A 105 12.43 6.23 11.59
C SER A 105 11.92 7.29 12.57
N GLN A 106 11.13 6.84 13.55
CA GLN A 106 10.71 7.66 14.69
C GLN A 106 11.77 7.75 15.77
N ASN A 107 12.70 6.78 15.82
CA ASN A 107 13.78 6.76 16.78
C ASN A 107 15.01 7.47 16.19
N LEU A 108 15.50 8.51 16.87
CA LEU A 108 16.58 9.35 16.35
C LEU A 108 17.89 8.57 16.14
N LYS A 109 18.23 7.66 17.05
CA LYS A 109 19.45 6.84 16.93
C LYS A 109 19.33 5.87 15.76
N ASP A 110 18.18 5.23 15.63
CA ASP A 110 17.87 4.34 14.50
C ASP A 110 17.96 5.10 13.17
N PHE A 111 17.36 6.29 13.10
CA PHE A 111 17.40 7.15 11.91
C PHE A 111 18.85 7.40 11.45
N TYR A 112 19.74 7.81 12.35
CA TYR A 112 21.14 8.04 12.00
C TYR A 112 21.91 6.75 11.69
N ASN A 113 21.59 5.63 12.35
CA ASN A 113 22.17 4.33 12.00
C ASN A 113 21.82 3.94 10.55
N LEU A 114 20.56 4.13 10.14
CA LEU A 114 20.10 3.85 8.79
C LEU A 114 20.80 4.77 7.77
N ILE A 115 20.94 6.07 8.08
CA ILE A 115 21.66 7.03 7.23
C ILE A 115 23.13 6.64 7.06
N ASP A 116 23.83 6.26 8.13
CA ASP A 116 25.26 5.91 8.04
C ASP A 116 25.47 4.69 7.13
N VAL A 117 24.63 3.66 7.27
CA VAL A 117 24.68 2.47 6.41
C VAL A 117 24.36 2.81 4.95
N TYR A 118 23.33 3.61 4.70
CA TYR A 118 22.94 4.00 3.34
C TYR A 118 23.98 4.89 2.65
N LEU A 119 24.56 5.87 3.37
CA LEU A 119 25.59 6.73 2.80
C LEU A 119 26.87 5.95 2.46
N ASP A 120 27.30 5.02 3.32
CA ASP A 120 28.47 4.19 3.00
C ASP A 120 28.18 3.19 1.87
N ALA A 121 26.97 2.64 1.82
CA ALA A 121 26.52 1.77 0.73
C ALA A 121 26.58 2.48 -0.63
N VAL A 122 26.00 3.68 -0.77
CA VAL A 122 25.94 4.33 -2.09
C VAL A 122 27.29 4.92 -2.53
N PHE A 123 28.10 5.46 -1.61
CA PHE A 123 29.37 6.10 -1.97
C PHE A 123 30.56 5.14 -1.97
N PHE A 124 30.59 4.15 -1.10
CA PHE A 124 31.71 3.22 -0.92
C PHE A 124 31.30 1.73 -0.93
N PRO A 125 30.52 1.27 -1.93
CA PRO A 125 30.13 -0.13 -2.04
C PRO A 125 31.33 -1.02 -2.43
N LEU A 126 31.29 -2.31 -2.05
CA LEU A 126 32.36 -3.25 -2.39
C LEU A 126 32.39 -3.62 -3.89
N LEU A 127 31.21 -3.75 -4.52
CA LEU A 127 30.98 -4.04 -5.95
C LEU A 127 31.96 -5.06 -6.57
N ASP A 128 32.28 -6.17 -5.87
CA ASP A 128 33.10 -7.23 -6.45
C ASP A 128 32.34 -8.00 -7.55
N PRO A 129 33.03 -8.73 -8.45
CA PRO A 129 32.37 -9.43 -9.56
C PRO A 129 31.25 -10.37 -9.14
N TYR A 130 31.33 -11.02 -7.98
CA TYR A 130 30.30 -11.95 -7.51
C TYR A 130 29.02 -11.24 -7.10
N LYS A 131 29.09 -9.97 -6.67
CA LYS A 131 27.90 -9.15 -6.43
C LYS A 131 27.17 -8.82 -7.73
N PHE A 132 27.92 -8.48 -8.77
CA PHE A 132 27.36 -8.29 -10.11
C PHE A 132 26.72 -9.58 -10.66
N TYR A 133 27.39 -10.74 -10.50
CA TYR A 133 26.83 -12.02 -10.93
C TYR A 133 25.55 -12.38 -10.17
N GLN A 134 25.52 -12.15 -8.85
CA GLN A 134 24.35 -12.44 -8.03
C GLN A 134 23.17 -11.53 -8.39
N GLU A 135 23.37 -10.21 -8.29
CA GLU A 135 22.27 -9.23 -8.40
C GLU A 135 21.87 -8.97 -9.85
N GLY A 136 22.84 -8.94 -10.76
CA GLY A 136 22.62 -8.69 -12.18
C GLY A 136 22.29 -9.94 -12.96
N TRP A 137 23.33 -10.57 -13.50
CA TRP A 137 23.19 -11.80 -14.26
C TRP A 137 24.52 -12.59 -14.35
N HIS A 138 24.42 -13.89 -14.55
CA HIS A 138 25.52 -14.79 -14.90
C HIS A 138 25.00 -16.01 -15.67
N TYR A 139 25.90 -16.68 -16.39
CA TYR A 139 25.63 -18.02 -16.88
C TYR A 139 25.73 -19.03 -15.74
N GLU A 140 24.77 -19.94 -15.65
CA GLU A 140 24.84 -21.08 -14.75
C GLU A 140 25.03 -22.39 -15.52
N LEU A 141 26.00 -23.17 -15.06
CA LEU A 141 26.37 -24.48 -15.58
C LEU A 141 26.98 -25.35 -14.45
N ASP A 142 26.39 -26.51 -14.19
CA ASP A 142 26.86 -27.41 -13.12
C ASP A 142 27.96 -28.38 -13.56
N SER A 143 28.01 -28.73 -14.85
CA SER A 143 28.99 -29.67 -15.41
C SER A 143 29.30 -29.37 -16.87
N PRO A 144 30.42 -29.89 -17.43
CA PRO A 144 30.77 -29.67 -18.83
C PRO A 144 29.74 -30.19 -19.85
N ASP A 145 28.90 -31.14 -19.47
CA ASP A 145 27.84 -31.68 -20.35
C ASP A 145 26.44 -31.12 -20.00
N GLY A 146 26.37 -30.20 -19.03
CA GLY A 146 25.12 -29.59 -18.58
C GLY A 146 24.53 -28.59 -19.58
N GLU A 147 23.25 -28.28 -19.39
CA GLU A 147 22.58 -27.22 -20.14
C GLU A 147 22.93 -25.84 -19.56
N LEU A 148 23.33 -24.92 -20.44
CA LEU A 148 23.63 -23.54 -20.07
C LEU A 148 22.33 -22.77 -19.79
N SER A 149 22.26 -22.07 -18.67
CA SER A 149 21.14 -21.18 -18.34
C SER A 149 21.63 -19.81 -17.87
N ILE A 150 20.72 -18.83 -17.72
CA ILE A 150 21.04 -17.50 -17.17
C ILE A 150 20.30 -17.33 -15.85
N LYS A 151 21.00 -16.82 -14.85
CA LYS A 151 20.46 -16.49 -13.52
C LYS A 151 20.93 -15.12 -13.06
N GLY A 152 20.17 -14.52 -12.15
CA GLY A 152 20.47 -13.27 -11.47
C GLY A 152 19.20 -12.72 -10.81
N VAL A 153 19.34 -11.91 -9.75
CA VAL A 153 18.18 -11.36 -9.03
C VAL A 153 17.34 -10.49 -9.95
N VAL A 154 17.93 -9.43 -10.52
CA VAL A 154 17.24 -8.49 -11.41
C VAL A 154 16.83 -9.17 -12.72
N PHE A 155 17.66 -10.05 -13.27
CA PHE A 155 17.27 -10.82 -14.47
C PHE A 155 15.97 -11.61 -14.26
N ASN A 156 15.84 -12.32 -13.13
CA ASN A 156 14.64 -13.10 -12.82
C ASN A 156 13.44 -12.21 -12.47
N GLU A 157 13.67 -11.12 -11.74
CA GLU A 157 12.65 -10.12 -11.44
C GLU A 157 12.05 -9.53 -12.72
N MET A 158 12.90 -9.10 -13.67
CA MET A 158 12.44 -8.51 -14.92
C MET A 158 11.78 -9.51 -15.86
N LYS A 159 12.18 -10.80 -15.83
CA LYS A 159 11.40 -11.87 -16.50
C LYS A 159 9.99 -11.98 -15.92
N GLY A 160 9.85 -11.84 -14.60
CA GLY A 160 8.55 -11.78 -13.92
C GLY A 160 7.76 -10.53 -14.32
N SER A 161 8.37 -9.35 -14.27
CA SER A 161 7.71 -8.08 -14.62
C SER A 161 7.21 -8.06 -16.07
N HIS A 162 8.03 -8.52 -17.02
CA HIS A 162 7.66 -8.63 -18.45
C HIS A 162 6.61 -9.70 -18.75
N SER A 163 6.20 -10.50 -17.76
CA SER A 163 5.08 -11.44 -17.87
C SER A 163 3.73 -10.82 -17.50
N SER A 164 3.73 -9.62 -16.90
CA SER A 164 2.52 -8.85 -16.58
C SER A 164 2.09 -8.00 -17.79
N PRO A 165 0.88 -8.21 -18.34
CA PRO A 165 0.37 -7.40 -19.45
C PRO A 165 0.22 -5.92 -19.08
N ASP A 166 -0.21 -5.62 -17.84
CA ASP A 166 -0.34 -4.24 -17.35
C ASP A 166 1.03 -3.53 -17.27
N ASN A 167 2.06 -4.19 -16.74
CA ASN A 167 3.41 -3.61 -16.68
C ASN A 167 3.97 -3.37 -18.08
N LEU A 168 3.77 -4.34 -18.98
CA LEU A 168 4.18 -4.23 -20.37
C LEU A 168 3.48 -3.05 -21.08
N LEU A 169 2.18 -2.89 -20.86
CA LEU A 169 1.39 -1.79 -21.41
C LEU A 169 1.89 -0.44 -20.91
N MET A 170 2.07 -0.29 -19.59
CA MET A 170 2.60 0.92 -18.97
C MET A 170 3.97 1.31 -19.56
N GLU A 171 4.87 0.33 -19.63
CA GLU A 171 6.24 0.55 -20.11
C GLU A 171 6.27 0.91 -21.60
N LEU A 172 5.48 0.23 -22.43
CA LEU A 172 5.36 0.56 -23.85
C LEU A 172 4.70 1.92 -24.07
N SER A 173 3.71 2.29 -23.28
CA SER A 173 3.07 3.61 -23.34
C SER A 173 4.06 4.73 -23.09
N ARG A 174 4.89 4.62 -22.05
CA ARG A 174 6.01 5.54 -21.80
C ARG A 174 6.99 5.57 -22.98
N ARG A 175 7.59 4.42 -23.31
CA ARG A 175 8.64 4.33 -24.36
C ARG A 175 8.16 4.80 -25.74
N SER A 176 6.88 4.62 -26.04
CA SER A 176 6.29 5.05 -27.30
C SER A 176 6.31 6.56 -27.51
N LEU A 177 6.22 7.33 -26.42
CA LEU A 177 6.28 8.78 -26.42
C LEU A 177 7.71 9.31 -26.37
N PHE A 178 8.65 8.59 -25.79
CA PHE A 178 10.01 9.09 -25.55
C PHE A 178 11.13 8.36 -26.33
N PRO A 179 11.05 8.21 -27.68
CA PRO A 179 12.04 7.44 -28.42
C PRO A 179 13.44 8.10 -28.50
N ASP A 180 13.56 9.41 -28.24
CA ASP A 180 14.80 10.17 -28.41
C ASP A 180 15.50 10.49 -27.07
N THR A 181 14.96 10.02 -25.95
CA THR A 181 15.49 10.27 -24.59
C THR A 181 15.73 8.95 -23.85
N PRO A 182 16.44 8.96 -22.70
CA PRO A 182 16.60 7.78 -21.84
C PRO A 182 15.29 7.06 -21.46
N TYR A 183 14.14 7.76 -21.49
CA TYR A 183 12.84 7.16 -21.20
C TYR A 183 12.34 6.19 -22.29
N GLY A 184 12.99 6.15 -23.46
CA GLY A 184 12.77 5.14 -24.50
C GLY A 184 13.35 3.76 -24.16
N PHE A 185 14.17 3.67 -23.11
CA PHE A 185 14.76 2.43 -22.59
C PHE A 185 14.04 1.95 -21.32
N ASP A 186 14.15 0.64 -21.09
CA ASP A 186 13.77 0.00 -19.83
C ASP A 186 14.92 0.13 -18.82
N SER A 187 14.75 1.00 -17.82
CA SER A 187 15.73 1.21 -16.74
C SER A 187 15.80 0.03 -15.76
N GLY A 188 14.71 -0.74 -15.65
CA GLY A 188 14.65 -1.98 -14.87
C GLY A 188 15.41 -3.12 -15.55
N GLY A 189 15.36 -3.13 -16.89
CA GLY A 189 16.14 -4.00 -17.77
C GLY A 189 15.27 -4.95 -18.57
N ASP A 190 15.51 -5.02 -19.88
CA ASP A 190 14.91 -6.03 -20.75
C ASP A 190 15.68 -7.35 -20.58
N PRO A 191 15.03 -8.47 -20.24
CA PRO A 191 15.70 -9.78 -20.12
C PRO A 191 16.52 -10.20 -21.36
N GLU A 192 16.19 -9.73 -22.56
CA GLU A 192 16.98 -10.00 -23.77
C GLU A 192 18.26 -9.12 -23.86
N GLU A 193 18.32 -8.01 -23.12
CA GLU A 193 19.42 -7.04 -23.12
C GLU A 193 20.29 -7.12 -21.85
N ILE A 194 19.73 -7.49 -20.70
CA ILE A 194 20.46 -7.64 -19.42
C ILE A 194 21.76 -8.47 -19.60
N PRO A 195 21.76 -9.62 -20.30
CA PRO A 195 22.96 -10.43 -20.50
C PRO A 195 24.05 -9.80 -21.37
N LYS A 196 23.85 -8.58 -21.88
CA LYS A 196 24.89 -7.83 -22.60
C LYS A 196 25.68 -6.92 -21.67
N LEU A 197 25.20 -6.68 -20.45
CA LEU A 197 25.88 -5.83 -19.48
C LEU A 197 27.19 -6.48 -19.02
N THR A 198 28.28 -5.73 -19.10
CA THR A 198 29.57 -6.18 -18.57
C THR A 198 29.85 -5.62 -17.18
N TYR A 199 30.61 -6.36 -16.36
CA TYR A 199 31.06 -5.89 -15.04
C TYR A 199 31.87 -4.58 -15.11
N SER A 200 32.62 -4.35 -16.20
CA SER A 200 33.34 -3.09 -16.37
C SER A 200 32.40 -1.90 -16.61
N GLU A 201 31.32 -2.08 -17.37
CA GLU A 201 30.33 -1.02 -17.59
C GLU A 201 29.57 -0.72 -16.31
N PHE A 202 29.18 -1.77 -15.59
CA PHE A 202 28.57 -1.70 -14.27
C PHE A 202 29.37 -0.82 -13.29
N LYS A 203 30.68 -1.08 -13.14
CA LYS A 203 31.54 -0.24 -12.28
C LYS A 203 31.67 1.20 -12.77
N LYS A 204 31.88 1.39 -14.08
CA LYS A 204 32.00 2.74 -14.66
C LYS A 204 30.73 3.56 -14.49
N PHE A 205 29.56 2.91 -14.47
CA PHE A 205 28.29 3.58 -14.22
C PHE A 205 28.21 4.10 -12.79
N HIS A 206 28.63 3.31 -11.79
CA HIS A 206 28.77 3.77 -10.40
C HIS A 206 29.74 4.94 -10.28
N GLU A 207 30.97 4.79 -10.76
CA GLU A 207 32.03 5.82 -10.73
C GLU A 207 31.61 7.15 -11.39
N ARG A 208 30.70 7.08 -12.37
CA ARG A 208 30.15 8.25 -13.07
C ARG A 208 28.99 8.88 -12.29
N PHE A 209 27.96 8.11 -11.97
CA PHE A 209 26.68 8.68 -11.53
C PHE A 209 26.51 8.76 -10.00
N TYR A 210 27.25 7.96 -9.22
CA TYR A 210 27.18 7.96 -7.75
C TYR A 210 28.18 8.93 -7.10
N HIS A 211 28.63 9.91 -7.86
CA HIS A 211 29.50 10.98 -7.37
C HIS A 211 28.69 12.07 -6.63
N PRO A 212 29.17 12.65 -5.53
CA PRO A 212 28.44 13.68 -4.77
C PRO A 212 27.96 14.89 -5.58
N SER A 213 28.70 15.32 -6.61
CA SER A 213 28.24 16.41 -7.51
C SER A 213 26.94 16.09 -8.25
N ASN A 214 26.57 14.81 -8.35
CA ASN A 214 25.30 14.35 -8.92
C ASN A 214 24.25 13.99 -7.86
N SER A 215 24.57 14.09 -6.55
CA SER A 215 23.64 13.70 -5.50
C SER A 215 22.64 14.80 -5.13
N TYR A 216 21.43 14.35 -4.79
CA TYR A 216 20.30 15.11 -4.29
C TYR A 216 19.94 14.55 -2.90
N ILE A 217 20.37 15.26 -1.85
CA ILE A 217 20.23 14.82 -0.47
C ILE A 217 19.00 15.49 0.14
N PHE A 218 18.12 14.70 0.75
CA PHE A 218 16.88 15.19 1.33
C PHE A 218 16.79 14.82 2.81
N PHE A 219 16.33 15.76 3.63
CA PHE A 219 16.00 15.54 5.03
C PHE A 219 14.64 16.14 5.38
N TYR A 220 13.91 15.46 6.24
CA TYR A 220 12.61 15.88 6.76
C TYR A 220 12.45 15.41 8.22
N GLY A 221 11.91 16.27 9.07
CA GLY A 221 11.54 15.95 10.45
C GLY A 221 12.11 16.95 11.46
N ASP A 222 12.07 16.56 12.73
CA ASP A 222 12.41 17.37 13.92
C ASP A 222 13.90 17.26 14.37
N ASP A 223 14.77 16.59 13.61
CA ASP A 223 16.19 16.45 13.94
C ASP A 223 17.02 17.71 13.64
N SER A 224 18.19 17.82 14.28
CA SER A 224 19.08 18.98 14.19
C SER A 224 19.72 19.14 12.81
N GLU A 225 19.57 20.31 12.18
CA GLU A 225 20.26 20.65 10.93
C GLU A 225 21.79 20.53 11.05
N GLU A 226 22.39 20.89 12.19
CA GLU A 226 23.83 20.76 12.38
C GLU A 226 24.30 19.31 12.28
N GLU A 227 23.50 18.38 12.79
CA GLU A 227 23.82 16.95 12.76
C GLU A 227 23.63 16.38 11.35
N ARG A 228 22.61 16.84 10.60
CA ARG A 228 22.46 16.54 9.17
C ARG A 228 23.74 16.90 8.40
N PHE A 229 24.26 18.11 8.60
CA PHE A 229 25.49 18.56 7.94
C PHE A 229 26.72 17.74 8.37
N ARG A 230 26.86 17.46 9.66
CA ARG A 230 27.98 16.68 10.19
C ARG A 230 28.03 15.29 9.55
N ILE A 231 26.91 14.57 9.56
CA ILE A 231 26.81 13.21 9.02
C ILE A 231 27.12 13.19 7.53
N VAL A 232 26.50 14.07 6.75
CA VAL A 232 26.72 14.12 5.30
C VAL A 232 28.17 14.50 4.98
N ASN A 233 28.72 15.54 5.62
CA ASN A 233 30.08 16.01 5.35
C ASN A 233 31.14 14.93 5.60
N GLU A 234 30.94 14.03 6.57
CA GLU A 234 31.85 12.91 6.81
C GLU A 234 32.05 12.01 5.58
N TYR A 235 31.05 11.93 4.70
CA TYR A 235 31.13 11.19 3.43
C TYR A 235 31.60 12.05 2.27
N LEU A 236 31.29 13.34 2.28
CA LEU A 236 31.55 14.23 1.14
C LEU A 236 32.93 14.90 1.16
N LYS A 237 33.56 15.03 2.33
CA LYS A 237 34.82 15.78 2.53
C LYS A 237 35.99 15.31 1.68
N ASP A 238 36.01 14.03 1.30
CA ASP A 238 37.09 13.42 0.52
C ASP A 238 36.87 13.50 -1.00
N PHE A 239 35.76 14.08 -1.45
CA PHE A 239 35.44 14.28 -2.86
C PHE A 239 35.71 15.72 -3.30
N GLN A 240 35.90 15.89 -4.61
CA GLN A 240 36.05 17.20 -5.27
C GLN A 240 34.98 17.39 -6.33
N LYS A 241 34.54 18.63 -6.56
CA LYS A 241 33.50 18.95 -7.54
C LYS A 241 33.86 18.40 -8.92
N LYS A 242 32.93 17.66 -9.53
CA LYS A 242 33.08 17.04 -10.85
C LYS A 242 31.84 17.31 -11.69
N ARG A 243 32.04 17.68 -12.96
CA ARG A 243 30.92 17.78 -13.91
C ARG A 243 30.46 16.38 -14.31
N ILE A 244 29.21 16.05 -13.97
CA ILE A 244 28.56 14.80 -14.39
C ILE A 244 27.51 15.13 -15.43
N ASP A 245 27.63 14.53 -16.61
CA ASP A 245 26.64 14.65 -17.67
C ASP A 245 25.52 13.63 -17.42
N SER A 246 24.47 14.07 -16.72
CA SER A 246 23.31 13.27 -16.29
C SER A 246 21.97 13.93 -16.60
N ILE A 247 21.95 15.02 -17.37
CA ILE A 247 20.73 15.76 -17.70
C ILE A 247 19.95 15.00 -18.77
N VAL A 248 18.67 14.74 -18.51
CA VAL A 248 17.75 14.15 -19.49
C VAL A 248 17.31 15.22 -20.48
N PRO A 249 17.48 15.06 -21.81
CA PRO A 249 17.02 16.05 -22.80
C PRO A 249 15.50 16.04 -22.97
N LEU A 250 14.95 17.09 -23.59
CA LEU A 250 13.54 17.10 -24.00
C LEU A 250 13.29 16.20 -25.22
N GLN A 251 12.15 15.53 -25.20
CA GLN A 251 11.65 14.76 -26.32
C GLN A 251 11.11 15.68 -27.41
N LYS A 252 11.55 15.43 -28.65
CA LYS A 252 11.07 16.16 -29.82
C LYS A 252 9.62 15.75 -30.14
N ARG A 253 8.79 16.74 -30.46
CA ARG A 253 7.39 16.51 -30.87
C ARG A 253 7.33 15.68 -32.17
N PHE A 254 6.35 14.78 -32.26
CA PHE A 254 6.10 14.06 -33.51
C PHE A 254 5.37 14.99 -34.48
N SER A 255 5.54 14.76 -35.78
CA SER A 255 4.77 15.47 -36.80
C SER A 255 3.41 14.83 -37.08
N LYS A 256 3.20 13.59 -36.63
CA LYS A 256 1.97 12.82 -36.77
C LYS A 256 1.85 11.76 -35.66
N PRO A 257 0.63 11.37 -35.27
CA PRO A 257 0.43 10.28 -34.32
C PRO A 257 1.01 8.96 -34.83
N LYS A 258 1.34 8.05 -33.90
CA LYS A 258 1.85 6.70 -34.21
C LYS A 258 0.93 5.63 -33.62
N LYS A 259 0.88 4.45 -34.25
CA LYS A 259 0.22 3.26 -33.72
C LYS A 259 1.26 2.16 -33.50
N ILE A 260 1.16 1.47 -32.37
CA ILE A 260 2.09 0.42 -31.96
C ILE A 260 1.25 -0.77 -31.51
N GLU A 261 1.48 -1.92 -32.14
CA GLU A 261 0.88 -3.17 -31.71
C GLU A 261 1.98 -4.10 -31.18
N ARG A 262 1.72 -4.76 -30.05
CA ARG A 262 2.62 -5.78 -29.49
C ARG A 262 1.82 -6.99 -29.01
N PRO A 263 2.36 -8.21 -29.16
CA PRO A 263 1.77 -9.36 -28.52
C PRO A 263 2.01 -9.30 -27.00
N TYR A 264 1.10 -9.87 -26.22
CA TYR A 264 1.30 -10.13 -24.80
C TYR A 264 0.94 -11.58 -24.47
N PRO A 265 1.57 -12.18 -23.45
CA PRO A 265 1.30 -13.55 -23.09
C PRO A 265 -0.07 -13.73 -22.43
N ILE A 266 -0.79 -14.79 -22.82
CA ILE A 266 -1.93 -15.32 -22.06
C ILE A 266 -1.67 -16.77 -21.63
N ARG A 267 -2.40 -17.25 -20.63
CA ARG A 267 -2.33 -18.67 -20.23
C ARG A 267 -3.19 -19.54 -21.14
N GLU A 268 -2.87 -20.83 -21.19
CA GLU A 268 -3.66 -21.80 -21.93
C GLU A 268 -5.09 -21.87 -21.36
N GLY A 269 -6.09 -21.68 -22.22
CA GLY A 269 -7.50 -21.66 -21.83
C GLY A 269 -8.05 -20.28 -21.41
N GLU A 270 -7.22 -19.24 -21.35
CA GLU A 270 -7.71 -17.86 -21.19
C GLU A 270 -8.31 -17.34 -22.50
N GLU A 271 -9.33 -16.48 -22.38
CA GLU A 271 -9.91 -15.83 -23.56
C GLU A 271 -8.95 -14.79 -24.15
N GLU A 272 -8.86 -14.78 -25.48
CA GLU A 272 -8.06 -13.79 -26.22
C GLU A 272 -8.70 -12.41 -26.15
N ARG A 273 -8.20 -11.58 -25.24
CA ARG A 273 -8.58 -10.17 -25.08
C ARG A 273 -7.48 -9.23 -25.54
N GLU A 274 -7.86 -8.00 -25.86
CA GLU A 274 -6.95 -6.91 -26.20
C GLU A 274 -6.90 -5.88 -25.06
N MET A 275 -5.79 -5.14 -25.00
CA MET A 275 -5.67 -3.94 -24.18
C MET A 275 -5.26 -2.79 -25.08
N LEU A 276 -5.86 -1.61 -24.89
CA LEU A 276 -5.53 -0.42 -25.66
C LEU A 276 -5.35 0.77 -24.74
N THR A 277 -4.32 1.56 -25.01
CA THR A 277 -4.15 2.90 -24.45
C THR A 277 -3.85 3.91 -25.54
N ILE A 278 -4.36 5.13 -25.37
CA ILE A 278 -3.92 6.30 -26.08
C ILE A 278 -3.08 7.13 -25.13
N ASN A 279 -1.90 7.55 -25.59
CA ASN A 279 -0.91 8.25 -24.79
C ASN A 279 -0.56 9.58 -25.46
N TRP A 280 -0.48 10.65 -24.67
CA TRP A 280 -0.13 11.99 -25.10
C TRP A 280 1.05 12.52 -24.31
N LEU A 281 2.09 12.99 -25.01
CA LEU A 281 3.14 13.79 -24.37
C LEU A 281 2.57 15.19 -24.11
N LEU A 282 2.77 15.74 -22.92
CA LEU A 282 2.20 17.03 -22.49
C LEU A 282 3.33 18.03 -22.21
N SER A 283 3.12 18.99 -21.31
CA SER A 283 4.09 20.04 -20.95
C SER A 283 5.28 19.51 -20.15
N GLU A 284 6.30 20.36 -19.92
CA GLU A 284 7.35 20.04 -18.93
C GLU A 284 6.75 20.06 -17.51
N THR A 285 7.24 19.17 -16.65
CA THR A 285 6.77 19.02 -15.25
C THR A 285 7.00 20.28 -14.41
N ARG A 286 8.03 21.05 -14.77
CA ARG A 286 8.38 22.34 -14.13
C ARG A 286 7.43 23.49 -14.49
N ASP A 287 6.56 23.35 -15.48
CA ASP A 287 5.47 24.30 -15.68
C ASP A 287 4.37 24.01 -14.65
N LEU A 288 4.57 24.53 -13.44
CA LEU A 288 3.76 24.14 -12.28
C LEU A 288 2.28 24.50 -12.43
N LYS A 289 1.94 25.61 -13.10
CA LYS A 289 0.54 25.95 -13.34
C LYS A 289 -0.12 24.96 -14.30
N SER A 290 0.55 24.62 -15.41
CA SER A 290 0.05 23.59 -16.33
C SER A 290 0.01 22.22 -15.66
N ASN A 291 1.00 21.88 -14.85
CA ASN A 291 1.06 20.64 -14.07
C ASN A 291 -0.17 20.50 -13.15
N PHE A 292 -0.43 21.46 -12.25
CA PHE A 292 -1.61 21.42 -11.40
C PHE A 292 -2.93 21.45 -12.19
N SER A 293 -2.98 22.16 -13.32
CA SER A 293 -4.16 22.16 -14.20
C SER A 293 -4.42 20.78 -14.81
N LEU A 294 -3.36 20.06 -15.18
CA LEU A 294 -3.45 18.70 -15.73
C LEU A 294 -3.87 17.68 -14.69
N HIS A 295 -3.46 17.79 -13.43
CA HIS A 295 -3.98 16.94 -12.35
C HIS A 295 -5.49 17.13 -12.13
N ILE A 296 -5.95 18.39 -12.17
CA ILE A 296 -7.39 18.67 -12.08
C ILE A 296 -8.11 18.09 -13.31
N LEU A 297 -7.53 18.24 -14.51
CA LEU A 297 -8.10 17.69 -15.74
C LEU A 297 -8.13 16.16 -15.76
N GLU A 298 -7.10 15.49 -15.28
CA GLU A 298 -7.10 14.03 -15.10
C GLU A 298 -8.27 13.61 -14.20
N HIS A 299 -8.44 14.26 -13.05
CA HIS A 299 -9.53 13.96 -12.14
C HIS A 299 -10.91 14.20 -12.80
N ILE A 300 -11.04 15.28 -13.57
CA ILE A 300 -12.23 15.56 -14.38
C ILE A 300 -12.50 14.42 -15.35
N LEU A 301 -11.50 13.93 -16.09
CA LEU A 301 -11.70 12.94 -17.15
C LEU A 301 -11.95 11.53 -16.62
N ILE A 302 -11.16 11.10 -15.62
CA ILE A 302 -11.12 9.69 -15.19
C ILE A 302 -11.09 9.46 -13.66
N GLY A 303 -11.01 10.52 -12.85
CA GLY A 303 -10.82 10.42 -11.39
C GLY A 303 -11.92 9.68 -10.64
N THR A 304 -13.17 9.76 -11.10
CA THR A 304 -14.35 9.17 -10.43
C THR A 304 -15.21 8.38 -11.41
N PRO A 305 -16.09 7.47 -10.96
CA PRO A 305 -17.06 6.81 -11.83
C PRO A 305 -18.00 7.77 -12.58
N ALA A 306 -18.21 8.99 -12.05
CA ALA A 306 -19.00 10.04 -12.71
C ALA A 306 -18.19 10.86 -13.73
N SER A 307 -16.87 10.74 -13.73
CA SER A 307 -15.99 11.46 -14.66
C SER A 307 -16.31 11.05 -16.11
N PRO A 308 -16.58 12.00 -17.02
CA PRO A 308 -17.19 11.74 -18.32
C PRO A 308 -16.46 10.71 -19.19
N LEU A 309 -15.12 10.76 -19.25
CA LEU A 309 -14.37 9.81 -20.09
C LEU A 309 -14.37 8.40 -19.48
N ARG A 310 -14.15 8.29 -18.18
CA ARG A 310 -14.27 7.00 -17.47
C ARG A 310 -15.68 6.41 -17.61
N LYS A 311 -16.71 7.22 -17.39
CA LYS A 311 -18.10 6.79 -17.54
C LYS A 311 -18.38 6.29 -18.96
N ALA A 312 -18.01 7.05 -19.98
CA ALA A 312 -18.21 6.65 -21.38
C ALA A 312 -17.50 5.32 -21.69
N LEU A 313 -16.25 5.15 -21.25
CA LEU A 313 -15.47 3.93 -21.45
C LEU A 313 -16.11 2.71 -20.77
N ILE A 314 -16.47 2.81 -19.49
CA ILE A 314 -17.03 1.70 -18.72
C ILE A 314 -18.46 1.36 -19.19
N ASP A 315 -19.33 2.36 -19.37
CA ASP A 315 -20.73 2.14 -19.78
C ASP A 315 -20.84 1.60 -21.21
N SER A 316 -19.80 1.74 -22.03
CA SER A 316 -19.78 1.20 -23.40
C SER A 316 -19.80 -0.34 -23.44
N GLY A 317 -19.32 -1.00 -22.38
CA GLY A 317 -19.12 -2.46 -22.37
C GLY A 317 -18.08 -2.97 -23.37
N LEU A 318 -17.24 -2.09 -23.96
CA LEU A 318 -16.20 -2.47 -24.92
C LEU A 318 -14.99 -3.15 -24.26
N GLY A 319 -14.82 -2.94 -22.96
CA GLY A 319 -13.77 -3.54 -22.14
C GLY A 319 -14.25 -3.73 -20.71
N GLU A 320 -13.44 -4.40 -19.91
CA GLU A 320 -13.79 -4.81 -18.55
C GLU A 320 -13.37 -3.75 -17.52
N GLU A 321 -12.22 -3.10 -17.75
CA GLU A 321 -11.65 -2.09 -16.85
C GLU A 321 -10.88 -1.03 -17.62
N LEU A 322 -10.63 0.11 -16.96
CA LEU A 322 -9.70 1.12 -17.48
C LEU A 322 -8.27 0.57 -17.59
N ALA A 323 -7.57 1.04 -18.61
CA ALA A 323 -6.14 0.82 -18.80
C ALA A 323 -5.39 2.16 -18.88
N GLY A 324 -4.06 2.11 -18.72
CA GLY A 324 -3.19 3.29 -18.70
C GLY A 324 -2.91 3.80 -17.29
N VAL A 325 -1.93 4.70 -17.18
CA VAL A 325 -1.45 5.22 -15.88
C VAL A 325 -2.10 6.53 -15.44
N GLY A 326 -3.02 7.08 -16.23
CA GLY A 326 -3.53 8.43 -15.99
C GLY A 326 -2.48 9.48 -16.34
N LEU A 327 -2.36 10.53 -15.53
CA LEU A 327 -1.31 11.53 -15.65
C LEU A 327 -0.05 11.04 -14.94
N GLU A 328 1.05 10.94 -15.68
CA GLU A 328 2.38 10.72 -15.11
C GLU A 328 3.15 12.05 -15.02
N ASP A 329 3.60 12.35 -13.81
CA ASP A 329 4.15 13.64 -13.39
C ASP A 329 5.57 13.60 -12.79
N GLU A 330 6.23 12.44 -12.74
CA GLU A 330 7.58 12.33 -12.18
C GLU A 330 8.73 12.44 -13.20
N LEU A 331 8.43 12.30 -14.50
CA LEU A 331 9.40 12.48 -15.58
C LEU A 331 9.67 13.96 -15.87
N ARG A 332 10.61 14.27 -16.76
CA ARG A 332 10.89 15.66 -17.18
C ARG A 332 9.73 16.32 -17.92
N GLN A 333 8.99 15.54 -18.70
CA GLN A 333 7.79 15.97 -19.40
C GLN A 333 6.64 15.06 -19.00
N LEU A 334 5.51 15.69 -18.70
CA LEU A 334 4.28 15.02 -18.32
C LEU A 334 3.77 14.18 -19.50
N PHE A 335 3.10 13.08 -19.21
CA PHE A 335 2.27 12.41 -20.22
C PHE A 335 0.97 11.90 -19.62
N PHE A 336 -0.06 11.80 -20.44
CA PHE A 336 -1.33 11.20 -20.04
C PHE A 336 -1.59 9.93 -20.83
N SER A 337 -2.07 8.88 -20.16
CA SER A 337 -2.35 7.56 -20.74
C SER A 337 -3.68 7.02 -20.24
N THR A 338 -4.60 6.70 -21.17
CA THR A 338 -5.87 6.07 -20.81
C THR A 338 -6.41 5.16 -21.91
N GLY A 339 -7.25 4.20 -21.55
CA GLY A 339 -7.99 3.33 -22.46
C GLY A 339 -8.70 2.20 -21.72
N LEU A 340 -8.79 1.03 -22.33
CA LEU A 340 -9.49 -0.13 -21.76
C LEU A 340 -8.64 -1.42 -21.85
N LYS A 341 -8.88 -2.34 -20.93
CA LYS A 341 -8.40 -3.73 -20.97
C LYS A 341 -9.58 -4.71 -20.91
N GLY A 342 -9.34 -5.95 -21.32
CA GLY A 342 -10.41 -6.94 -21.49
C GLY A 342 -11.23 -6.73 -22.77
N ILE A 343 -10.69 -6.00 -23.75
CA ILE A 343 -11.38 -5.67 -25.00
C ILE A 343 -11.54 -6.93 -25.84
N ARG A 344 -12.69 -7.10 -26.49
CA ARG A 344 -12.87 -8.21 -27.45
C ARG A 344 -11.91 -8.03 -28.64
N SER A 345 -11.28 -9.12 -29.05
CA SER A 345 -10.34 -9.10 -30.18
C SER A 345 -10.94 -8.42 -31.43
N GLY A 346 -10.28 -7.38 -31.93
CA GLY A 346 -10.72 -6.58 -33.08
C GLY A 346 -11.59 -5.36 -32.75
N ASP A 347 -12.04 -5.17 -31.51
CA ASP A 347 -12.85 -4.02 -31.10
C ASP A 347 -12.01 -2.82 -30.60
N SER A 348 -10.68 -2.94 -30.56
CA SER A 348 -9.77 -1.86 -30.13
C SER A 348 -10.00 -0.52 -30.83
N SER A 349 -10.31 -0.51 -32.14
CA SER A 349 -10.57 0.75 -32.86
C SER A 349 -11.81 1.48 -32.34
N LYS A 350 -12.83 0.75 -31.86
CA LYS A 350 -14.05 1.34 -31.29
C LYS A 350 -13.74 2.08 -29.99
N VAL A 351 -12.79 1.57 -29.20
CA VAL A 351 -12.31 2.24 -27.98
C VAL A 351 -11.57 3.52 -28.34
N GLU A 352 -10.72 3.49 -29.37
CA GLU A 352 -10.05 4.69 -29.88
C GLU A 352 -11.05 5.77 -30.31
N ASP A 353 -12.04 5.39 -31.12
CA ASP A 353 -13.10 6.28 -31.60
C ASP A 353 -13.94 6.86 -30.44
N LEU A 354 -14.26 6.03 -29.43
CA LEU A 354 -15.02 6.44 -28.27
C LEU A 354 -14.29 7.51 -27.45
N ILE A 355 -12.98 7.34 -27.24
CA ILE A 355 -12.16 8.32 -26.52
C ILE A 355 -12.16 9.67 -27.25
N PHE A 356 -11.91 9.69 -28.56
CA PHE A 356 -11.91 10.93 -29.34
C PHE A 356 -13.29 11.58 -29.38
N SER A 357 -14.34 10.82 -29.65
CA SER A 357 -15.70 11.36 -29.71
C SER A 357 -16.14 11.97 -28.37
N THR A 358 -15.68 11.40 -27.26
CA THR A 358 -15.97 11.93 -25.92
C THR A 358 -15.18 13.21 -25.65
N ILE A 359 -13.88 13.25 -25.97
CA ILE A 359 -13.07 14.47 -25.85
C ILE A 359 -13.65 15.61 -26.73
N GLU A 360 -13.97 15.33 -27.99
CA GLU A 360 -14.60 16.30 -28.91
C GLU A 360 -15.94 16.80 -28.38
N SER A 361 -16.75 15.91 -27.80
CA SER A 361 -18.02 16.28 -27.18
C SER A 361 -17.80 17.19 -25.97
N LEU A 362 -16.81 16.92 -25.11
CA LEU A 362 -16.50 17.75 -23.95
C LEU A 362 -16.01 19.14 -24.37
N ILE A 363 -15.19 19.24 -25.42
CA ILE A 363 -14.74 20.53 -25.96
C ILE A 363 -15.92 21.32 -26.53
N ARG A 364 -16.79 20.68 -27.33
CA ARG A 364 -17.89 21.35 -28.02
C ARG A 364 -19.04 21.74 -27.07
N ASN A 365 -19.41 20.84 -26.18
CA ASN A 365 -20.59 21.00 -25.32
C ASN A 365 -20.25 21.58 -23.95
N GLY A 366 -18.96 21.60 -23.58
CA GLY A 366 -18.46 21.98 -22.26
C GLY A 366 -18.45 20.80 -21.28
N ILE A 367 -17.54 20.88 -20.32
CA ILE A 367 -17.47 19.97 -19.17
C ILE A 367 -18.54 20.41 -18.15
N PRO A 368 -19.30 19.46 -17.55
CA PRO A 368 -20.26 19.79 -16.51
C PRO A 368 -19.60 20.55 -15.35
N LYS A 369 -20.17 21.70 -14.98
CA LYS A 369 -19.59 22.63 -14.00
C LYS A 369 -19.39 21.99 -12.62
N ASP A 370 -20.34 21.16 -12.21
CA ASP A 370 -20.31 20.39 -10.97
C ASP A 370 -19.14 19.39 -10.93
N ILE A 371 -18.81 18.75 -12.05
CA ILE A 371 -17.64 17.88 -12.16
C ILE A 371 -16.33 18.68 -12.04
N VAL A 372 -16.27 19.88 -12.62
CA VAL A 372 -15.11 20.78 -12.49
C VAL A 372 -14.91 21.21 -11.04
N GLU A 373 -15.97 21.69 -10.39
CA GLU A 373 -15.94 22.11 -8.97
C GLU A 373 -15.55 20.95 -8.06
N ALA A 374 -16.13 19.76 -8.25
CA ALA A 374 -15.81 18.56 -7.48
C ALA A 374 -14.35 18.12 -7.65
N SER A 375 -13.83 18.18 -8.87
CA SER A 375 -12.45 17.79 -9.17
C SER A 375 -11.44 18.77 -8.58
N LEU A 376 -11.70 20.07 -8.71
CA LEU A 376 -10.88 21.12 -8.09
C LEU A 376 -10.84 20.97 -6.56
N ASN A 377 -11.99 20.74 -5.92
CA ASN A 377 -12.06 20.51 -4.49
C ASN A 377 -11.31 19.24 -4.08
N SER A 378 -11.50 18.13 -4.81
CA SER A 378 -10.86 16.85 -4.51
C SER A 378 -9.33 16.97 -4.57
N VAL A 379 -8.78 17.58 -5.63
CA VAL A 379 -7.34 17.78 -5.79
C VAL A 379 -6.78 18.73 -4.71
N GLU A 380 -7.46 19.85 -4.43
CA GLU A 380 -7.06 20.76 -3.33
C GLU A 380 -7.06 20.04 -1.98
N PHE A 381 -8.11 19.24 -1.71
CA PHE A 381 -8.24 18.49 -0.47
C PHE A 381 -7.11 17.47 -0.32
N THR A 382 -6.84 16.66 -1.34
CA THR A 382 -5.74 15.66 -1.31
C THR A 382 -4.38 16.31 -1.08
N LEU A 383 -4.10 17.46 -1.73
CA LEU A 383 -2.84 18.19 -1.56
C LEU A 383 -2.67 18.72 -0.12
N ARG A 384 -3.74 19.31 0.45
CA ARG A 384 -3.75 19.83 1.83
C ARG A 384 -3.70 18.73 2.88
N GLU A 385 -4.47 17.66 2.68
CA GLU A 385 -4.53 16.53 3.61
C GLU A 385 -3.19 15.82 3.70
N ASN A 386 -2.56 15.62 2.54
CA ASN A 386 -1.31 14.89 2.40
C ASN A 386 -1.33 13.61 3.25
N ASN A 387 -2.44 12.88 3.17
CA ASN A 387 -2.68 11.65 3.92
C ASN A 387 -2.04 10.49 3.18
N THR A 388 -0.81 10.17 3.58
CA THR A 388 0.03 9.14 2.96
C THR A 388 -0.21 7.75 3.54
N GLY A 389 -1.24 7.59 4.38
CA GLY A 389 -1.57 6.35 5.05
C GLY A 389 -0.38 5.81 5.85
N GLY A 390 0.11 4.63 5.48
CA GLY A 390 1.26 3.98 6.12
C GLY A 390 2.63 4.47 5.67
N LEU A 391 2.72 5.26 4.60
CA LEU A 391 3.98 5.80 4.09
C LEU A 391 4.38 7.09 4.84
N PRO A 392 5.67 7.34 5.10
CA PRO A 392 6.11 8.59 5.71
C PRO A 392 5.77 9.81 4.84
N ARG A 393 5.24 10.89 5.44
CA ARG A 393 4.95 12.15 4.74
C ARG A 393 6.19 12.74 4.06
N GLY A 394 7.33 12.73 4.76
CA GLY A 394 8.60 13.20 4.22
C GLY A 394 9.05 12.46 2.95
N LEU A 395 8.70 11.18 2.79
CA LEU A 395 9.03 10.41 1.57
C LEU A 395 8.27 10.94 0.37
N ILE A 396 6.96 11.19 0.51
CA ILE A 396 6.14 11.72 -0.58
C ILE A 396 6.56 13.15 -0.93
N LEU A 397 6.90 13.97 0.07
CA LEU A 397 7.44 15.31 -0.17
C LEU A 397 8.80 15.28 -0.87
N MET A 398 9.66 14.30 -0.56
CA MET A 398 10.91 14.10 -1.27
C MET A 398 10.67 13.78 -2.75
N LEU A 399 9.82 12.79 -3.05
CA LEU A 399 9.52 12.36 -4.43
C LEU A 399 8.90 13.52 -5.23
N ARG A 400 7.94 14.23 -4.65
CA ARG A 400 7.34 15.43 -5.26
C ARG A 400 8.39 16.52 -5.52
N SER A 401 9.30 16.76 -4.57
CA SER A 401 10.37 17.75 -4.77
C SER A 401 11.32 17.35 -5.91
N LEU A 402 11.64 16.06 -6.02
CA LEU A 402 12.54 15.53 -7.04
C LEU A 402 11.98 15.68 -8.46
N SER A 403 10.66 15.69 -8.65
CA SER A 403 10.04 15.79 -9.99
C SER A 403 10.35 17.11 -10.72
N ILE A 404 10.79 18.15 -10.01
CA ILE A 404 11.30 19.39 -10.63
C ILE A 404 12.77 19.66 -10.30
N TRP A 405 13.24 19.21 -9.13
CA TRP A 405 14.59 19.49 -8.66
C TRP A 405 15.66 18.81 -9.52
N LEU A 406 15.37 17.59 -10.02
CA LEU A 406 16.26 16.86 -10.92
C LEU A 406 16.51 17.62 -12.25
N TYR A 407 15.59 18.50 -12.62
CA TYR A 407 15.60 19.23 -13.88
C TYR A 407 16.00 20.71 -13.73
N GLY A 408 16.53 21.08 -12.56
CA GLY A 408 17.18 22.38 -12.32
C GLY A 408 16.32 23.44 -11.64
N GLU A 409 15.08 23.11 -11.27
CA GLU A 409 14.21 24.03 -10.53
C GLU A 409 14.45 23.96 -9.01
N ASN A 410 13.93 24.96 -8.29
CA ASN A 410 13.93 24.95 -6.83
C ASN A 410 12.90 23.93 -6.30
N PRO A 411 13.30 22.95 -5.46
CA PRO A 411 12.40 21.91 -4.94
C PRO A 411 11.23 22.45 -4.09
N MET A 412 11.33 23.67 -3.57
CA MET A 412 10.29 24.28 -2.75
C MET A 412 9.08 24.74 -3.58
N GLU A 413 9.23 24.98 -4.89
CA GLU A 413 8.18 25.62 -5.70
C GLU A 413 6.95 24.74 -5.89
N ILE A 414 7.14 23.42 -6.06
CA ILE A 414 6.04 22.45 -6.20
C ILE A 414 5.31 22.18 -4.87
N LEU A 415 5.95 22.49 -3.73
CA LEU A 415 5.33 22.36 -2.41
C LEU A 415 4.41 23.53 -2.08
N CYS A 416 4.64 24.69 -2.71
CA CYS A 416 3.81 25.90 -2.58
C CYS A 416 2.62 25.88 -3.55
N PHE A 417 1.74 24.88 -3.42
CA PHE A 417 0.66 24.64 -4.37
C PHE A 417 -0.49 25.67 -4.30
N ASP A 418 -0.68 26.36 -3.17
CA ASP A 418 -1.85 27.23 -2.96
C ASP A 418 -1.91 28.41 -3.93
N ARG A 419 -0.75 28.99 -4.29
CA ARG A 419 -0.69 30.08 -5.28
C ARG A 419 -1.16 29.62 -6.65
N TYR A 420 -0.79 28.40 -7.06
CA TYR A 420 -1.13 27.85 -8.37
C TYR A 420 -2.61 27.47 -8.44
N LEU A 421 -3.14 26.84 -7.39
CA LEU A 421 -4.58 26.56 -7.29
C LEU A 421 -5.41 27.85 -7.29
N THR A 422 -4.92 28.90 -6.63
CA THR A 422 -5.58 30.22 -6.64
C THR A 422 -5.59 30.85 -8.03
N ASP A 423 -4.48 30.77 -8.76
CA ASP A 423 -4.41 31.28 -10.13
C ASP A 423 -5.28 30.49 -11.11
N ILE A 424 -5.35 29.16 -10.97
CA ILE A 424 -6.25 28.31 -11.76
C ILE A 424 -7.72 28.68 -11.48
N LYS A 425 -8.10 28.90 -10.22
CA LYS A 425 -9.44 29.38 -9.86
C LYS A 425 -9.79 30.71 -10.52
N ARG A 426 -8.86 31.67 -10.50
CA ARG A 426 -9.04 32.98 -11.15
C ARG A 426 -9.20 32.86 -12.67
N ASP A 427 -8.48 31.93 -13.30
CA ASP A 427 -8.63 31.69 -14.73
C ASP A 427 -9.97 31.04 -15.06
N LEU A 428 -10.43 30.07 -14.26
CA LEU A 428 -11.77 29.48 -14.39
C LEU A 428 -12.89 30.50 -14.24
N ASP A 429 -12.74 31.47 -13.32
CA ASP A 429 -13.70 32.56 -13.13
C ASP A 429 -13.75 33.51 -14.35
N ARG A 430 -12.63 33.66 -15.07
CA ARG A 430 -12.52 34.51 -16.26
C ARG A 430 -12.96 33.80 -17.54
N ASP A 431 -12.65 32.51 -17.65
CA ASP A 431 -12.95 31.67 -18.79
C ASP A 431 -13.51 30.32 -18.33
N ARG A 432 -14.82 30.16 -18.50
CA ARG A 432 -15.52 28.91 -18.19
C ARG A 432 -15.07 27.72 -19.04
N PHE A 433 -14.36 27.95 -20.15
CA PHE A 433 -13.85 26.92 -21.06
C PHE A 433 -12.36 26.63 -20.85
N TYR A 434 -11.78 27.04 -19.72
CA TYR A 434 -10.36 26.86 -19.41
C TYR A 434 -9.86 25.41 -19.63
N PHE A 435 -10.60 24.41 -19.12
CA PHE A 435 -10.19 23.01 -19.25
C PHE A 435 -10.47 22.43 -20.64
N GLU A 436 -11.51 22.91 -21.32
CA GLU A 436 -11.84 22.59 -22.70
C GLU A 436 -10.75 23.09 -23.65
N ASN A 437 -10.19 24.28 -23.41
CA ASN A 437 -9.05 24.80 -24.16
C ASN A 437 -7.82 23.92 -23.95
N ILE A 438 -7.54 23.49 -22.72
CA ILE A 438 -6.45 22.53 -22.44
C ILE A 438 -6.68 21.20 -23.17
N LEU A 439 -7.91 20.67 -23.18
CA LEU A 439 -8.27 19.46 -23.92
C LEU A 439 -8.05 19.63 -25.43
N ASN A 440 -8.45 20.76 -25.99
CA ASN A 440 -8.24 21.05 -27.40
C ASN A 440 -6.73 21.04 -27.73
N ASP A 441 -5.96 21.85 -27.02
CA ASP A 441 -4.57 22.14 -27.37
C ASP A 441 -3.62 20.98 -27.05
N LEU A 442 -3.79 20.34 -25.89
CA LEU A 442 -2.87 19.31 -25.39
C LEU A 442 -3.30 17.88 -25.73
N PHE A 443 -4.56 17.64 -26.15
CA PHE A 443 -5.05 16.30 -26.46
C PHE A 443 -5.57 16.16 -27.90
N LEU A 444 -6.51 17.00 -28.32
CA LEU A 444 -7.15 16.84 -29.64
C LEU A 444 -6.19 17.23 -30.78
N GLU A 445 -5.59 18.42 -30.71
CA GLU A 445 -4.65 18.95 -31.72
C GLU A 445 -3.22 18.40 -31.58
N ASN A 446 -2.91 17.77 -30.44
CA ASN A 446 -1.58 17.27 -30.14
C ASN A 446 -1.21 16.04 -30.98
N THR A 447 -0.31 16.25 -31.94
CA THR A 447 0.20 15.21 -32.84
C THR A 447 1.26 14.30 -32.20
N HIS A 448 1.85 14.70 -31.06
CA HIS A 448 2.72 13.82 -30.28
C HIS A 448 1.86 12.89 -29.41
N ARG A 449 1.24 11.94 -30.10
CA ARG A 449 0.32 10.96 -29.55
C ARG A 449 0.61 9.58 -30.10
N THR A 450 0.41 8.57 -29.27
CA THR A 450 0.55 7.16 -29.66
C THR A 450 -0.68 6.36 -29.26
N VAL A 451 -1.05 5.39 -30.08
CA VAL A 451 -2.00 4.33 -29.70
C VAL A 451 -1.21 3.05 -29.52
N VAL A 452 -1.24 2.47 -28.32
CA VAL A 452 -0.58 1.21 -27.99
C VAL A 452 -1.64 0.13 -27.79
N THR A 453 -1.57 -0.93 -28.58
CA THR A 453 -2.48 -2.09 -28.51
C THR A 453 -1.68 -3.33 -28.15
N LEU A 454 -2.07 -4.01 -27.08
CA LEU A 454 -1.60 -5.34 -26.75
C LEU A 454 -2.59 -6.39 -27.23
N LYS A 455 -2.11 -7.35 -28.02
CA LYS A 455 -2.91 -8.47 -28.54
C LYS A 455 -2.51 -9.75 -27.86
N ALA A 456 -3.49 -10.50 -27.36
CA ALA A 456 -3.24 -11.79 -26.74
C ALA A 456 -2.52 -12.73 -27.72
N ASP A 457 -1.51 -13.43 -27.22
CA ASP A 457 -0.73 -14.38 -28.00
C ASP A 457 -0.51 -15.66 -27.18
N PRO A 458 -1.34 -16.71 -27.38
CA PRO A 458 -1.24 -17.97 -26.64
C PRO A 458 0.12 -18.66 -26.80
N GLY A 459 0.79 -18.44 -27.94
CA GLY A 459 2.08 -19.06 -28.24
C GLY A 459 3.28 -18.26 -27.76
N PHE A 460 3.08 -17.11 -27.11
CA PHE A 460 4.16 -16.17 -26.76
C PHE A 460 5.23 -16.81 -25.89
N PHE A 461 4.84 -17.41 -24.75
CA PHE A 461 5.79 -18.03 -23.81
C PHE A 461 6.58 -19.18 -24.44
N GLN A 462 5.91 -20.03 -25.22
CA GLN A 462 6.56 -21.16 -25.89
C GLN A 462 7.60 -20.68 -26.89
N ARG A 463 7.25 -19.69 -27.74
CA ARG A 463 8.19 -19.12 -28.71
C ARG A 463 9.35 -18.39 -28.03
N LYS A 464 9.08 -17.62 -26.97
CA LYS A 464 10.12 -16.91 -26.21
C LYS A 464 11.09 -17.88 -25.53
N ALA A 465 10.56 -18.93 -24.89
CA ALA A 465 11.38 -19.98 -24.27
C ALA A 465 12.22 -20.75 -25.31
N GLU A 466 11.65 -21.08 -26.48
CA GLU A 466 12.40 -21.76 -27.53
C GLU A 466 13.51 -20.87 -28.10
N ARG A 467 13.23 -19.58 -28.30
CA ARG A 467 14.24 -18.59 -28.74
C ARG A 467 15.36 -18.46 -27.73
N GLU A 468 15.05 -18.39 -26.43
CA GLU A 468 16.04 -18.37 -25.34
C GLU A 468 16.87 -19.65 -25.33
N ARG A 469 16.25 -20.83 -25.43
CA ARG A 469 16.96 -22.12 -25.50
C ARG A 469 17.88 -22.23 -26.71
N GLN A 470 17.40 -21.81 -27.89
CA GLN A 470 18.21 -21.83 -29.11
C GLN A 470 19.42 -20.88 -28.96
N TRP A 471 19.19 -19.66 -28.47
CA TRP A 471 20.24 -18.68 -28.24
C TRP A 471 21.31 -19.19 -27.27
N LEU A 472 20.90 -19.83 -26.17
CA LEU A 472 21.82 -20.45 -25.20
C LEU A 472 22.59 -21.63 -25.81
N ARG A 473 21.96 -22.46 -26.65
CA ARG A 473 22.65 -23.53 -27.39
C ARG A 473 23.69 -22.96 -28.37
N GLU A 474 23.37 -21.89 -29.07
CA GLU A 474 24.29 -21.22 -29.99
C GLU A 474 25.49 -20.63 -29.24
N ILE A 475 25.27 -19.97 -28.11
CA ILE A 475 26.34 -19.50 -27.22
C ILE A 475 27.19 -20.69 -26.76
N ARG A 476 26.53 -21.75 -26.26
CA ARG A 476 27.19 -22.96 -25.76
C ARG A 476 28.09 -23.60 -26.81
N SER A 477 27.64 -23.68 -28.07
CA SER A 477 28.40 -24.26 -29.17
C SER A 477 29.68 -23.50 -29.55
N LYS A 478 29.77 -22.21 -29.16
CA LYS A 478 30.91 -21.34 -29.45
C LYS A 478 31.92 -21.24 -28.30
N MET A 479 31.57 -21.76 -27.11
CA MET A 479 32.42 -21.74 -25.93
C MET A 479 33.56 -22.74 -26.05
N LYS A 480 34.77 -22.33 -25.66
CA LYS A 480 35.94 -23.20 -25.53
C LYS A 480 35.93 -23.89 -24.17
N ASP A 481 36.53 -25.08 -24.07
CA ASP A 481 36.64 -25.84 -22.82
C ASP A 481 37.12 -25.00 -21.63
N LYS A 482 38.06 -24.07 -21.86
CA LYS A 482 38.54 -23.15 -20.83
C LYS A 482 37.43 -22.24 -20.29
N GLU A 483 36.61 -21.64 -21.15
CA GLU A 483 35.50 -20.76 -20.76
C GLU A 483 34.41 -21.55 -20.01
N ILE A 484 34.18 -22.80 -20.43
CA ILE A 484 33.25 -23.72 -19.76
C ILE A 484 33.69 -24.00 -18.33
N GLN A 485 34.98 -24.33 -18.12
CA GLN A 485 35.53 -24.56 -16.79
C GLN A 485 35.53 -23.29 -15.94
N GLU A 486 35.80 -22.13 -16.53
CA GLU A 486 35.73 -20.83 -15.83
C GLU A 486 34.31 -20.55 -15.31
N ILE A 487 33.26 -20.79 -16.09
CA ILE A 487 31.86 -20.62 -15.65
C ILE A 487 31.54 -21.56 -14.48
N ILE A 488 31.90 -22.84 -14.59
CA ILE A 488 31.64 -23.84 -13.54
C ILE A 488 32.33 -23.42 -12.23
N GLU A 489 33.57 -22.92 -12.28
CA GLU A 489 34.29 -22.45 -11.10
C GLU A 489 33.67 -21.19 -10.50
N ILE A 490 33.26 -20.23 -11.34
CA ILE A 490 32.52 -19.04 -10.89
C ILE A 490 31.22 -19.45 -10.18
N ASN A 491 30.44 -20.38 -10.75
CA ASN A 491 29.20 -20.84 -10.14
C ASN A 491 29.44 -21.57 -8.82
N ARG A 492 30.47 -22.41 -8.74
CA ARG A 492 30.86 -23.11 -7.50
C ARG A 492 31.21 -22.12 -6.39
N GLU A 493 32.06 -21.14 -6.69
CA GLU A 493 32.44 -20.12 -5.71
C GLU A 493 31.27 -19.20 -5.34
N LEU A 494 30.41 -18.83 -6.30
CA LEU A 494 29.19 -18.06 -6.03
C LEU A 494 28.25 -18.80 -5.07
N LYS A 495 27.95 -20.07 -5.35
CA LYS A 495 27.13 -20.94 -4.49
C LYS A 495 27.74 -21.07 -3.08
N LYS A 496 29.06 -21.24 -2.99
CA LYS A 496 29.78 -21.29 -1.71
C LYS A 496 29.67 -19.98 -0.92
N ARG A 497 29.82 -18.83 -1.60
CA ARG A 497 29.68 -17.50 -0.97
C ARG A 497 28.28 -17.27 -0.44
N GLN A 498 27.25 -17.65 -1.22
CA GLN A 498 25.85 -17.54 -0.83
C GLN A 498 25.52 -18.43 0.37
N ALA A 499 26.02 -19.67 0.39
CA ALA A 499 25.74 -20.63 1.46
C ALA A 499 26.52 -20.36 2.76
N SER A 500 27.63 -19.63 2.69
CA SER A 500 28.43 -19.34 3.88
C SER A 500 27.69 -18.31 4.77
N PRO A 501 27.72 -18.41 6.10
CA PRO A 501 27.25 -17.32 6.96
C PRO A 501 28.17 -16.10 6.86
N ASP A 502 27.67 -14.92 7.25
CA ASP A 502 28.53 -13.76 7.45
C ASP A 502 29.41 -13.93 8.71
N PRO A 503 30.67 -13.48 8.68
CA PRO A 503 31.53 -13.51 9.86
C PRO A 503 30.95 -12.69 11.02
N ILE A 504 31.08 -13.19 12.26
CA ILE A 504 30.54 -12.56 13.47
C ILE A 504 31.13 -11.15 13.68
N ASP A 505 32.41 -10.97 13.40
CA ASP A 505 33.09 -9.68 13.48
C ASP A 505 32.54 -8.67 12.46
N ALA A 506 32.21 -9.11 11.25
CA ALA A 506 31.55 -8.26 10.26
C ALA A 506 30.12 -7.88 10.72
N LEU A 507 29.36 -8.83 11.27
CA LEU A 507 28.01 -8.58 11.81
C LEU A 507 28.04 -7.57 12.96
N SER A 508 29.07 -7.62 13.80
CA SER A 508 29.23 -6.70 14.94
C SER A 508 29.51 -5.24 14.55
N LYS A 509 29.91 -4.98 13.28
CA LYS A 509 30.15 -3.62 12.77
C LYS A 509 28.86 -2.90 12.42
N LEU A 510 27.78 -3.63 12.11
CA LEU A 510 26.51 -3.01 11.76
C LEU A 510 25.93 -2.35 13.01
N PRO A 511 25.52 -1.07 12.94
CA PRO A 511 24.91 -0.42 14.08
C PRO A 511 23.56 -1.08 14.39
N THR A 512 23.34 -1.44 15.65
CA THR A 512 22.09 -2.03 16.12
C THR A 512 21.52 -1.21 17.27
N LEU A 513 20.20 -1.19 17.37
CA LEU A 513 19.53 -0.72 18.58
C LEU A 513 19.69 -1.74 19.70
N SER A 514 19.67 -1.23 20.92
CA SER A 514 19.53 -2.00 22.15
C SER A 514 18.18 -1.69 22.79
N ILE A 515 17.74 -2.52 23.75
CA ILE A 515 16.51 -2.26 24.51
C ILE A 515 16.58 -0.90 25.23
N SER A 516 17.77 -0.44 25.65
CA SER A 516 17.95 0.88 26.27
C SER A 516 17.73 2.06 25.33
N ASP A 517 17.73 1.84 24.01
CA ASP A 517 17.44 2.89 23.02
C ASP A 517 15.94 3.04 22.75
N LEU A 518 15.10 2.17 23.34
CA LEU A 518 13.65 2.18 23.19
C LEU A 518 13.01 3.08 24.25
N GLU A 519 11.97 3.81 23.86
CA GLU A 519 11.16 4.57 24.82
C GLU A 519 10.51 3.60 25.82
N ARG A 520 10.59 3.89 27.11
CA ARG A 520 10.01 3.03 28.16
C ARG A 520 8.53 3.30 28.42
N GLU A 521 8.10 4.52 28.16
CA GLU A 521 6.72 4.96 28.37
C GLU A 521 5.91 4.88 27.07
N GLU A 522 4.63 4.56 27.18
CA GLU A 522 3.68 4.58 26.08
C GLU A 522 3.28 6.01 25.75
N LYS A 523 3.27 6.35 24.45
CA LYS A 523 2.83 7.65 23.96
C LYS A 523 1.31 7.78 24.04
N GLU A 524 0.86 8.75 24.82
CA GLU A 524 -0.55 9.13 24.86
C GLU A 524 -0.99 9.87 23.60
N ILE A 525 -2.22 9.61 23.20
CA ILE A 525 -2.91 10.41 22.18
C ILE A 525 -3.90 11.30 22.94
N PRO A 526 -3.87 12.63 22.77
CA PRO A 526 -4.79 13.53 23.46
C PRO A 526 -6.24 13.13 23.22
N ILE A 527 -7.02 13.00 24.29
CA ILE A 527 -8.45 12.71 24.23
C ILE A 527 -9.15 13.45 25.37
N GLU A 528 -10.07 14.33 25.02
CA GLU A 528 -10.98 14.97 25.95
C GLU A 528 -12.37 14.38 25.78
N LYS A 529 -12.94 13.87 26.87
CA LYS A 529 -14.32 13.37 26.89
C LYS A 529 -15.23 14.49 27.34
N ILE A 530 -16.06 14.98 26.43
CA ILE A 530 -17.09 15.98 26.72
C ILE A 530 -18.42 15.23 26.79
N ILE A 531 -19.11 15.32 27.94
CA ILE A 531 -20.42 14.72 28.15
C ILE A 531 -21.43 15.87 28.20
N ASP A 532 -22.33 15.92 27.22
CA ASP A 532 -23.43 16.89 27.19
C ASP A 532 -24.76 16.19 26.85
N LYS A 533 -25.80 16.45 27.65
CA LYS A 533 -27.18 15.93 27.48
C LYS A 533 -27.29 14.46 27.00
N GLU A 534 -26.53 13.55 27.63
CA GLU A 534 -26.44 12.10 27.31
C GLU A 534 -25.52 11.71 26.11
N GLY A 535 -24.97 12.67 25.37
CA GLY A 535 -24.03 12.43 24.28
C GLY A 535 -22.60 12.23 24.74
N THR A 536 -21.86 11.36 24.03
CA THR A 536 -20.42 11.22 24.21
C THR A 536 -19.69 11.86 23.04
N PHE A 537 -18.95 12.92 23.33
CA PHE A 537 -18.08 13.60 22.38
C PHE A 537 -16.63 13.32 22.77
N LEU A 538 -15.86 12.84 21.81
CA LEU A 538 -14.42 12.62 21.96
C LEU A 538 -13.69 13.64 21.11
N PHE A 539 -13.01 14.57 21.77
CA PHE A 539 -12.21 15.60 21.12
C PHE A 539 -10.73 15.27 21.19
N HIS A 540 -10.05 15.38 20.06
CA HIS A 540 -8.61 15.18 19.93
C HIS A 540 -7.96 16.47 19.44
N ASN A 541 -7.34 17.23 20.35
CA ASN A 541 -6.56 18.42 20.03
C ASN A 541 -5.26 18.04 19.32
N ILE A 542 -5.32 17.87 18.00
CA ILE A 542 -4.21 17.49 17.14
C ILE A 542 -4.21 18.45 15.95
N LYS A 543 -3.03 18.98 15.59
CA LYS A 543 -2.89 19.83 14.41
C LYS A 543 -3.20 19.03 13.14
N THR A 544 -4.22 19.46 12.40
CA THR A 544 -4.72 18.79 11.18
C THR A 544 -4.51 19.60 9.91
N ASN A 545 -3.80 20.73 9.97
CA ASN A 545 -3.59 21.66 8.85
C ASN A 545 -4.90 22.14 8.22
N GLY A 546 -5.88 22.51 9.07
CA GLY A 546 -7.15 23.08 8.62
C GLY A 546 -8.15 22.05 8.08
N ILE A 547 -8.02 20.79 8.50
CA ILE A 547 -8.94 19.70 8.15
C ILE A 547 -9.71 19.25 9.38
N ILE A 548 -11.02 19.11 9.24
CA ILE A 548 -11.85 18.45 10.24
C ILE A 548 -11.95 16.97 9.90
N TYR A 549 -11.67 16.10 10.86
CA TYR A 549 -12.05 14.69 10.81
C TYR A 549 -13.19 14.46 11.80
N LEU A 550 -14.37 14.11 11.29
CA LEU A 550 -15.60 13.96 12.05
C LEU A 550 -16.19 12.57 11.81
N ASP A 551 -16.08 11.69 12.81
CA ASP A 551 -16.66 10.34 12.77
C ASP A 551 -17.95 10.30 13.59
N MET A 552 -19.04 9.88 12.94
CA MET A 552 -20.35 9.65 13.55
C MET A 552 -20.49 8.14 13.82
N GLY A 553 -20.40 7.73 15.08
CA GLY A 553 -20.43 6.33 15.49
C GLY A 553 -21.77 5.91 16.09
N PHE A 554 -22.23 4.72 15.71
CA PHE A 554 -23.50 4.14 16.14
C PHE A 554 -23.29 2.73 16.73
N ASN A 555 -23.68 2.53 17.98
CA ASN A 555 -23.55 1.25 18.67
C ASN A 555 -24.55 0.22 18.13
N LEU A 556 -24.04 -0.94 17.71
CA LEU A 556 -24.82 -2.01 17.08
C LEU A 556 -25.26 -3.10 18.08
N SER A 557 -24.72 -3.13 19.31
CA SER A 557 -24.83 -4.24 20.28
C SER A 557 -26.25 -4.63 20.69
N SER A 558 -27.25 -3.83 20.34
CA SER A 558 -28.66 -4.09 20.63
C SER A 558 -29.52 -4.00 19.37
N LEU A 559 -28.99 -4.48 18.24
CA LEU A 559 -29.78 -4.69 17.02
C LEU A 559 -30.35 -6.11 16.98
N PRO A 560 -31.54 -6.31 16.39
CA PRO A 560 -32.02 -7.65 16.06
C PRO A 560 -30.99 -8.42 15.24
N GLN A 561 -30.66 -9.66 15.63
CA GLN A 561 -29.65 -10.48 14.97
C GLN A 561 -29.84 -10.60 13.45
N ARG A 562 -31.10 -10.78 13.00
CA ARG A 562 -31.47 -10.86 11.57
C ARG A 562 -31.09 -9.62 10.74
N LEU A 563 -30.82 -8.47 11.37
CA LEU A 563 -30.46 -7.23 10.70
C LEU A 563 -28.94 -7.02 10.59
N LEU A 564 -28.13 -7.76 11.36
CA LEU A 564 -26.68 -7.57 11.41
C LEU A 564 -25.99 -7.75 10.04
N PRO A 565 -26.36 -8.74 9.20
CA PRO A 565 -25.75 -8.89 7.88
C PRO A 565 -26.02 -7.71 6.94
N TYR A 566 -27.06 -6.89 7.20
CA TYR A 566 -27.35 -5.71 6.36
C TYR A 566 -26.42 -4.52 6.64
N ILE A 567 -25.70 -4.49 7.77
CA ILE A 567 -24.95 -3.31 8.22
C ILE A 567 -23.94 -2.79 7.19
N PRO A 568 -23.11 -3.62 6.53
CA PRO A 568 -22.15 -3.11 5.55
C PRO A 568 -22.84 -2.38 4.39
N LEU A 569 -23.92 -2.97 3.85
CA LEU A 569 -24.73 -2.35 2.80
C LEU A 569 -25.50 -1.13 3.29
N PHE A 570 -25.97 -1.14 4.53
CA PHE A 570 -26.73 -0.03 5.12
C PHE A 570 -25.86 1.22 5.28
N GLY A 571 -24.64 1.08 5.82
CA GLY A 571 -23.70 2.20 5.92
C GLY A 571 -23.40 2.83 4.55
N ARG A 572 -23.30 1.99 3.51
CA ARG A 572 -23.12 2.41 2.12
C ARG A 572 -24.37 3.07 1.53
N ALA A 573 -25.56 2.52 1.83
CA ALA A 573 -26.85 3.01 1.34
C ALA A 573 -27.13 4.45 1.74
N LEU A 574 -26.71 4.85 2.95
CA LEU A 574 -26.85 6.23 3.43
C LEU A 574 -26.13 7.26 2.54
N LEU A 575 -25.08 6.84 1.84
CA LEU A 575 -24.26 7.71 0.99
C LEU A 575 -24.57 7.53 -0.51
N GLU A 576 -25.13 6.39 -0.90
CA GLU A 576 -25.22 5.97 -2.31
C GLU A 576 -26.65 5.70 -2.82
N MET A 577 -27.69 5.96 -2.01
CA MET A 577 -29.09 5.86 -2.45
C MET A 577 -29.80 7.22 -2.64
N GLY A 578 -29.18 8.30 -2.18
CA GLY A 578 -29.74 9.64 -2.19
C GLY A 578 -30.60 9.96 -0.96
N THR A 579 -31.24 11.12 -1.00
CA THR A 579 -32.11 11.65 0.07
C THR A 579 -33.44 12.09 -0.52
N GLU A 580 -34.38 12.55 0.31
CA GLU A 580 -35.62 13.17 -0.19
C GLU A 580 -35.36 14.47 -0.98
N LYS A 581 -34.20 15.12 -0.79
CA LYS A 581 -33.81 16.36 -1.49
C LYS A 581 -33.14 16.10 -2.84
N GLU A 582 -32.38 15.02 -2.95
CA GLU A 582 -31.50 14.77 -4.10
C GLU A 582 -31.29 13.28 -4.38
N ASN A 583 -31.13 12.91 -5.65
CA ASN A 583 -30.86 11.52 -6.03
C ASN A 583 -29.41 11.09 -5.68
N TYR A 584 -29.11 9.80 -5.84
CA TYR A 584 -27.80 9.24 -5.47
C TYR A 584 -26.61 9.86 -6.24
N VAL A 585 -26.81 10.27 -7.50
CA VAL A 585 -25.76 10.91 -8.30
C VAL A 585 -25.46 12.30 -7.75
N SER A 586 -26.50 13.11 -7.53
CA SER A 586 -26.36 14.46 -6.98
C SER A 586 -25.75 14.46 -5.58
N LEU A 587 -26.17 13.54 -4.70
CA LEU A 587 -25.58 13.38 -3.37
C LEU A 587 -24.08 13.04 -3.45
N SER A 588 -23.71 12.11 -4.33
CA SER A 588 -22.29 11.71 -4.52
C SER A 588 -21.44 12.89 -4.99
N ILE A 589 -21.96 13.68 -5.94
CA ILE A 589 -21.29 14.89 -6.45
C ILE A 589 -21.17 15.94 -5.33
N ARG A 590 -22.23 16.15 -4.54
CA ARG A 590 -22.22 17.09 -3.41
C ARG A 590 -21.16 16.70 -2.38
N ILE A 591 -21.10 15.42 -1.99
CA ILE A 591 -20.07 14.90 -1.08
C ILE A 591 -18.67 15.20 -1.63
N ALA A 592 -18.40 14.90 -2.90
CA ALA A 592 -17.10 15.14 -3.53
C ALA A 592 -16.75 16.64 -3.67
N ARG A 593 -17.75 17.50 -3.87
CA ARG A 593 -17.56 18.95 -4.05
C ARG A 593 -17.38 19.71 -2.74
N GLU A 594 -18.10 19.28 -1.70
CA GLU A 594 -18.21 20.04 -0.45
C GLU A 594 -17.37 19.42 0.69
N THR A 595 -16.79 18.24 0.48
CA THR A 595 -16.01 17.53 1.51
C THR A 595 -14.77 16.86 0.91
N GLY A 596 -13.94 16.25 1.74
CA GLY A 596 -12.88 15.34 1.33
C GLY A 596 -13.33 13.87 1.25
N GLY A 597 -14.63 13.61 1.38
CA GLY A 597 -15.24 12.28 1.36
C GLY A 597 -15.87 11.88 2.69
N ILE A 598 -16.89 11.02 2.59
CA ILE A 598 -17.55 10.34 3.71
C ILE A 598 -17.59 8.86 3.37
N PHE A 599 -17.25 7.99 4.32
CA PHE A 599 -17.23 6.55 4.09
C PHE A 599 -17.66 5.75 5.33
N PRO A 600 -18.35 4.62 5.16
CA PRO A 600 -18.71 3.76 6.28
C PRO A 600 -17.51 2.92 6.74
N THR A 601 -17.44 2.63 8.04
CA THR A 601 -16.46 1.72 8.63
C THR A 601 -17.12 0.96 9.76
N MET A 602 -17.01 -0.37 9.76
CA MET A 602 -17.40 -1.17 10.91
C MET A 602 -16.22 -1.36 11.85
N PHE A 603 -16.48 -1.34 13.16
CA PHE A 603 -15.54 -1.73 14.18
C PHE A 603 -16.14 -2.84 15.02
N ILE A 604 -15.52 -4.01 14.97
CA ILE A 604 -15.87 -5.19 15.75
C ILE A 604 -14.64 -5.59 16.56
N SER A 605 -14.82 -5.80 17.87
CA SER A 605 -13.71 -6.22 18.74
C SER A 605 -14.22 -6.88 20.02
N HIS A 606 -13.33 -7.55 20.73
CA HIS A 606 -13.47 -7.74 22.17
C HIS A 606 -12.91 -6.53 22.90
N GLY A 607 -13.49 -6.17 24.03
CA GLY A 607 -12.92 -5.17 24.94
C GLY A 607 -12.15 -5.82 26.07
N GLN A 608 -11.33 -5.01 26.74
CA GLN A 608 -10.68 -5.39 27.98
C GLN A 608 -11.74 -5.68 29.05
N ASP A 609 -11.77 -6.93 29.53
CA ASP A 609 -12.68 -7.40 30.59
C ASP A 609 -14.18 -7.20 30.28
N LEU A 610 -14.52 -7.04 29.00
CA LEU A 610 -15.91 -6.95 28.54
C LEU A 610 -16.43 -8.35 28.19
N ARG A 611 -17.66 -8.65 28.62
CA ARG A 611 -18.33 -9.93 28.32
C ARG A 611 -18.93 -9.95 26.93
N GLU A 612 -19.50 -8.84 26.49
CA GLU A 612 -20.17 -8.72 25.19
C GLU A 612 -19.20 -8.16 24.15
N PRO A 613 -19.33 -8.54 22.88
CA PRO A 613 -18.54 -7.96 21.80
C PRO A 613 -18.85 -6.47 21.62
N ILE A 614 -17.84 -5.70 21.24
CA ILE A 614 -17.98 -4.32 20.81
C ILE A 614 -18.32 -4.33 19.33
N ALA A 615 -19.41 -3.65 18.94
CA ALA A 615 -19.86 -3.56 17.56
C ALA A 615 -20.37 -2.15 17.26
N TRP A 616 -19.72 -1.47 16.30
CA TRP A 616 -20.06 -0.09 15.92
C TRP A 616 -20.05 0.07 14.40
N LEU A 617 -20.98 0.88 13.90
CA LEU A 617 -20.93 1.46 12.56
C LEU A 617 -20.48 2.92 12.68
N PHE A 618 -19.44 3.31 11.95
CA PHE A 618 -19.01 4.68 11.82
C PHE A 618 -19.29 5.19 10.41
N LEU A 619 -19.85 6.39 10.28
CA LEU A 619 -19.67 7.20 9.08
C LEU A 619 -18.55 8.18 9.35
N ARG A 620 -17.44 8.02 8.63
CA ARG A 620 -16.21 8.79 8.80
C ARG A 620 -16.14 9.85 7.73
N GLY A 621 -16.11 11.11 8.13
CA GLY A 621 -16.18 12.26 7.24
C GLY A 621 -14.99 13.16 7.44
N LYS A 622 -14.52 13.75 6.35
CA LYS A 622 -13.43 14.71 6.38
C LYS A 622 -13.70 15.89 5.46
N ALA A 623 -13.29 17.09 5.86
CA ALA A 623 -13.48 18.30 5.04
C ALA A 623 -12.45 19.36 5.41
N LEU A 624 -12.22 20.34 4.53
CA LEU A 624 -11.51 21.56 4.94
C LEU A 624 -12.35 22.28 6.00
N PHE A 625 -11.73 22.98 6.94
CA PHE A 625 -12.47 23.63 8.02
C PHE A 625 -13.51 24.64 7.49
N LYS A 626 -13.20 25.35 6.40
CA LYS A 626 -14.15 26.24 5.69
C LYS A 626 -15.41 25.53 5.17
N GLN A 627 -15.39 24.21 5.07
CA GLN A 627 -16.46 23.33 4.61
C GLN A 627 -17.07 22.49 5.73
N ALA A 628 -16.69 22.72 7.00
CA ALA A 628 -17.19 21.94 8.13
C ALA A 628 -18.73 21.96 8.21
N GLN A 629 -19.36 23.12 7.98
CA GLN A 629 -20.83 23.22 7.94
C GLN A 629 -21.44 22.35 6.85
N ALA A 630 -20.86 22.32 5.65
CA ALA A 630 -21.39 21.52 4.54
C ALA A 630 -21.30 20.01 4.84
N LEU A 631 -20.22 19.55 5.48
CA LEU A 631 -20.11 18.18 5.97
C LEU A 631 -21.22 17.85 6.98
N MET A 632 -21.48 18.75 7.94
CA MET A 632 -22.54 18.58 8.93
C MET A 632 -23.94 18.61 8.30
N ASP A 633 -24.17 19.46 7.30
CA ASP A 633 -25.43 19.52 6.56
C ASP A 633 -25.68 18.23 5.76
N ILE A 634 -24.65 17.63 5.17
CA ILE A 634 -24.74 16.31 4.52
C ILE A 634 -25.08 15.24 5.56
N TYR A 635 -24.39 15.23 6.71
CA TYR A 635 -24.73 14.30 7.80
C TYR A 635 -26.19 14.43 8.22
N LYS A 636 -26.67 15.66 8.39
CA LYS A 636 -28.07 15.92 8.72
C LYS A 636 -29.02 15.33 7.67
N ASP A 637 -28.75 15.53 6.39
CA ASP A 637 -29.61 15.03 5.31
C ASP A 637 -29.62 13.49 5.28
N ILE A 638 -28.46 12.84 5.32
CA ILE A 638 -28.40 11.36 5.25
C ILE A 638 -28.96 10.67 6.49
N PHE A 639 -28.96 11.34 7.65
CA PHE A 639 -29.52 10.79 8.89
C PHE A 639 -31.00 11.09 9.12
N THR A 640 -31.57 12.09 8.45
CA THR A 640 -32.97 12.51 8.72
C THR A 640 -33.92 12.19 7.58
N ILE A 641 -33.43 12.19 6.34
CA ILE A 641 -34.24 12.02 5.13
C ILE A 641 -33.60 11.07 4.08
N PRO A 642 -33.01 9.91 4.46
CA PRO A 642 -32.43 9.01 3.47
C PRO A 642 -33.49 8.34 2.59
N LEU A 643 -33.21 8.21 1.30
CA LEU A 643 -34.11 7.54 0.36
C LEU A 643 -33.81 6.03 0.28
N LEU A 644 -34.33 5.26 1.24
CA LEU A 644 -34.12 3.80 1.29
C LEU A 644 -35.01 3.01 0.31
N ASN A 645 -36.02 3.65 -0.30
CA ASN A 645 -36.96 2.99 -1.22
C ASN A 645 -36.52 3.05 -2.70
N ASN A 646 -35.24 2.80 -2.98
CA ASN A 646 -34.73 2.71 -4.36
C ASN A 646 -34.27 1.28 -4.66
N ARG A 647 -35.20 0.43 -5.11
CA ARG A 647 -34.95 -1.00 -5.38
C ARG A 647 -33.82 -1.21 -6.38
N GLU A 648 -33.83 -0.48 -7.49
CA GLU A 648 -32.85 -0.66 -8.57
C GLU A 648 -31.44 -0.32 -8.09
N ARG A 649 -31.27 0.82 -7.40
CA ARG A 649 -29.97 1.21 -6.86
C ARG A 649 -29.49 0.23 -5.79
N PHE A 650 -30.36 -0.21 -4.89
CA PHE A 650 -30.00 -1.17 -3.84
C PHE A 650 -29.60 -2.53 -4.44
N LEU A 651 -30.33 -3.02 -5.45
CA LEU A 651 -29.97 -4.25 -6.17
C LEU A 651 -28.59 -4.12 -6.81
N GLN A 652 -28.30 -3.00 -7.47
CA GLN A 652 -26.99 -2.73 -8.05
C GLN A 652 -25.89 -2.78 -6.99
N MET A 653 -26.10 -2.16 -5.83
CA MET A 653 -25.13 -2.19 -4.72
C MET A 653 -24.90 -3.62 -4.19
N VAL A 654 -25.95 -4.45 -4.08
CA VAL A 654 -25.83 -5.86 -3.68
C VAL A 654 -24.99 -6.64 -4.69
N LEU A 655 -25.22 -6.43 -5.99
CA LEU A 655 -24.46 -7.09 -7.06
C LEU A 655 -22.99 -6.65 -7.06
N GLU A 656 -22.73 -5.36 -6.88
CA GLU A 656 -21.37 -4.79 -6.78
C GLU A 656 -20.62 -5.34 -5.56
N GLU A 657 -21.27 -5.43 -4.40
CA GLU A 657 -20.68 -5.96 -3.17
C GLU A 657 -20.40 -7.46 -3.30
N LYS A 658 -21.33 -8.22 -3.90
CA LYS A 658 -21.15 -9.66 -4.19
C LYS A 658 -19.96 -9.90 -5.10
N ALA A 659 -19.89 -9.16 -6.22
CA ALA A 659 -18.79 -9.28 -7.19
C ALA A 659 -17.44 -8.97 -6.53
N ARG A 660 -17.36 -7.86 -5.76
CA ARG A 660 -16.17 -7.48 -5.01
C ARG A 660 -15.72 -8.58 -4.04
N PHE A 661 -16.67 -9.21 -3.35
CA PHE A 661 -16.36 -10.29 -2.41
C PHE A 661 -15.87 -11.55 -3.13
N GLU A 662 -16.52 -11.94 -4.24
CA GLU A 662 -16.13 -13.08 -5.09
C GLU A 662 -14.71 -12.90 -5.67
N GLU A 663 -14.39 -11.69 -6.17
CA GLU A 663 -13.05 -11.34 -6.67
C GLU A 663 -11.99 -11.39 -5.56
N ALA A 664 -12.35 -11.02 -4.33
CA ALA A 664 -11.44 -11.00 -3.19
C ALA A 664 -11.12 -12.40 -2.62
N LEU A 665 -11.92 -13.43 -2.92
CA LEU A 665 -11.79 -14.78 -2.34
C LEU A 665 -10.40 -15.39 -2.55
N ILE A 666 -9.86 -15.30 -3.76
CA ILE A 666 -8.52 -15.85 -4.07
C ILE A 666 -7.41 -14.99 -3.46
N PRO A 667 -7.27 -13.68 -3.79
CA PRO A 667 -6.17 -12.88 -3.27
C PRO A 667 -6.18 -12.78 -1.74
N SER A 668 -7.32 -12.98 -1.08
CA SER A 668 -7.50 -12.88 0.38
C SER A 668 -8.01 -14.17 1.06
N GLY A 669 -7.86 -15.35 0.46
CA GLY A 669 -8.44 -16.60 1.00
C GLY A 669 -8.05 -16.94 2.44
N HIS A 670 -6.80 -16.63 2.82
CA HIS A 670 -6.32 -16.76 4.20
C HIS A 670 -7.11 -15.90 5.20
N ARG A 671 -7.59 -14.71 4.81
CA ARG A 671 -8.43 -13.86 5.67
C ARG A 671 -9.80 -14.48 5.86
N ILE A 672 -10.40 -15.01 4.80
CA ILE A 672 -11.69 -15.73 4.88
C ILE A 672 -11.58 -16.92 5.84
N VAL A 673 -10.52 -17.73 5.71
CA VAL A 673 -10.25 -18.83 6.63
C VAL A 673 -10.05 -18.34 8.06
N GLY A 674 -9.28 -17.26 8.26
CA GLY A 674 -9.05 -16.66 9.58
C GLY A 674 -10.34 -16.15 10.23
N THR A 675 -11.16 -15.39 9.52
CA THR A 675 -12.47 -14.90 10.00
C THR A 675 -13.40 -16.06 10.33
N ARG A 676 -13.46 -17.08 9.45
CA ARG A 676 -14.27 -18.27 9.69
C ARG A 676 -13.80 -19.03 10.93
N ILE A 677 -12.51 -19.07 11.22
CA ILE A 677 -11.95 -19.64 12.45
C ILE A 677 -12.35 -18.80 13.66
N SER A 678 -12.15 -17.48 13.62
CA SER A 678 -12.57 -16.56 14.70
C SER A 678 -14.04 -16.75 15.06
N ALA A 679 -14.90 -16.95 14.06
CA ALA A 679 -16.33 -17.22 14.24
C ALA A 679 -16.66 -18.53 14.94
N GLY A 680 -15.73 -19.48 15.05
CA GLY A 680 -15.89 -20.67 15.88
C GLY A 680 -15.26 -20.52 17.27
N LEU A 681 -14.59 -19.40 17.55
CA LEU A 681 -13.87 -19.18 18.81
C LEU A 681 -14.55 -18.13 19.71
N ASN A 682 -15.20 -17.12 19.13
CA ASN A 682 -15.82 -16.04 19.92
C ASN A 682 -16.88 -15.23 19.15
N ASP A 683 -17.70 -14.49 19.89
CA ASP A 683 -18.87 -13.76 19.39
C ASP A 683 -18.49 -12.58 18.46
N ALA A 684 -17.38 -11.89 18.73
CA ALA A 684 -16.91 -10.83 17.83
C ALA A 684 -16.48 -11.42 16.47
N GLY A 685 -15.78 -12.56 16.47
CA GLY A 685 -15.42 -13.28 15.26
C GLY A 685 -16.64 -13.78 14.48
N TRP A 686 -17.70 -14.18 15.18
CA TRP A 686 -18.98 -14.53 14.53
C TRP A 686 -19.61 -13.32 13.86
N LEU A 687 -19.60 -12.16 14.52
CA LEU A 687 -20.12 -10.93 13.95
C LEU A 687 -19.31 -10.50 12.72
N GLU A 688 -17.98 -10.60 12.76
CA GLU A 688 -17.10 -10.37 11.60
C GLU A 688 -17.45 -11.32 10.44
N GLU A 689 -17.74 -12.58 10.72
CA GLU A 689 -18.07 -13.59 9.71
C GLU A 689 -19.40 -13.32 9.00
N ILE A 690 -20.44 -12.90 9.72
CA ILE A 690 -21.76 -12.60 9.12
C ILE A 690 -21.82 -11.22 8.43
N THR A 691 -20.81 -10.37 8.64
CA THR A 691 -20.75 -9.02 8.05
C THR A 691 -19.60 -8.83 7.06
N GLY A 692 -18.65 -9.75 6.98
CA GLY A 692 -17.51 -9.66 6.07
C GLY A 692 -16.77 -10.99 5.83
N GLY A 693 -17.31 -12.12 6.26
CA GLY A 693 -16.77 -13.46 6.01
C GLY A 693 -17.55 -14.23 4.96
N ILE A 694 -17.37 -15.56 4.89
CA ILE A 694 -18.02 -16.36 3.83
C ILE A 694 -19.55 -16.43 4.01
N SER A 695 -20.02 -16.36 5.26
CA SER A 695 -21.46 -16.28 5.58
C SER A 695 -22.09 -15.01 5.03
N TYR A 696 -21.34 -13.90 5.00
CA TYR A 696 -21.79 -12.67 4.37
C TYR A 696 -21.97 -12.82 2.85
N LEU A 697 -21.08 -13.54 2.16
CA LEU A 697 -21.25 -13.84 0.73
C LEU A 697 -22.52 -14.66 0.47
N TRP A 698 -22.80 -15.67 1.30
CA TRP A 698 -24.06 -16.43 1.20
C TRP A 698 -25.28 -15.54 1.43
N PHE A 699 -25.22 -14.66 2.43
CA PHE A 699 -26.25 -13.65 2.65
C PHE A 699 -26.44 -12.73 1.44
N LEU A 700 -25.36 -12.29 0.76
CA LEU A 700 -25.48 -11.46 -0.44
C LEU A 700 -26.17 -12.19 -1.60
N LYS A 701 -25.90 -13.50 -1.78
CA LYS A 701 -26.58 -14.33 -2.77
C LYS A 701 -28.08 -14.43 -2.49
N GLU A 702 -28.45 -14.73 -1.24
CA GLU A 702 -29.86 -14.76 -0.81
C GLU A 702 -30.53 -13.39 -0.89
N LEU A 703 -29.81 -12.32 -0.51
CA LEU A 703 -30.33 -10.95 -0.51
C LEU A 703 -30.64 -10.49 -1.93
N LYS A 704 -29.79 -10.85 -2.91
CA LYS A 704 -30.07 -10.56 -4.34
C LYS A 704 -31.45 -11.09 -4.74
N GLU A 705 -31.71 -12.37 -4.48
CA GLU A 705 -33.00 -13.01 -4.79
C GLU A 705 -34.15 -12.33 -4.01
N ARG A 706 -33.95 -12.02 -2.73
CA ARG A 706 -34.96 -11.31 -1.91
C ARG A 706 -35.27 -9.91 -2.42
N VAL A 707 -34.30 -9.17 -2.96
CA VAL A 707 -34.52 -7.84 -3.57
C VAL A 707 -35.32 -7.98 -4.87
N GLU A 708 -35.04 -9.04 -5.64
CA GLU A 708 -35.74 -9.34 -6.88
C GLU A 708 -37.20 -9.73 -6.62
N ASP A 709 -37.44 -10.65 -5.67
CA ASP A 709 -38.72 -11.32 -5.44
C ASP A 709 -39.59 -10.72 -4.32
N SER A 710 -39.00 -9.98 -3.38
CA SER A 710 -39.66 -9.56 -2.12
C SER A 710 -39.12 -8.22 -1.58
N TRP A 711 -38.99 -7.22 -2.46
CA TRP A 711 -38.47 -5.89 -2.12
C TRP A 711 -39.13 -5.25 -0.90
N ASP A 712 -40.45 -5.33 -0.75
CA ASP A 712 -41.16 -4.69 0.38
C ASP A 712 -40.67 -5.18 1.75
N LYS A 713 -40.30 -6.47 1.85
CA LYS A 713 -39.72 -7.04 3.09
C LYS A 713 -38.29 -6.58 3.32
N VAL A 714 -37.50 -6.45 2.26
CA VAL A 714 -36.14 -5.89 2.35
C VAL A 714 -36.20 -4.42 2.77
N LEU A 715 -37.12 -3.65 2.21
CA LEU A 715 -37.36 -2.27 2.59
C LEU A 715 -37.81 -2.14 4.05
N GLU A 716 -38.66 -3.06 4.53
CA GLU A 716 -39.05 -3.12 5.94
C GLU A 716 -37.84 -3.43 6.85
N ASP A 717 -36.95 -4.32 6.44
CA ASP A 717 -35.69 -4.59 7.15
C ASP A 717 -34.80 -3.35 7.21
N LEU A 718 -34.61 -2.64 6.09
CA LEU A 718 -33.83 -1.39 6.02
C LEU A 718 -34.43 -0.27 6.89
N ARG A 719 -35.76 -0.12 6.89
CA ARG A 719 -36.47 0.85 7.74
C ARG A 719 -36.38 0.49 9.23
N SER A 720 -36.51 -0.80 9.55
CA SER A 720 -36.32 -1.30 10.91
C SER A 720 -34.91 -1.01 11.39
N LEU A 721 -33.91 -1.28 10.54
CA LEU A 721 -32.51 -1.01 10.84
C LEU A 721 -32.26 0.47 11.08
N TYR A 722 -32.75 1.35 10.19
CA TYR A 722 -32.69 2.80 10.36
C TYR A 722 -33.26 3.24 11.72
N SER A 723 -34.45 2.75 12.09
CA SER A 723 -35.11 3.12 13.34
C SER A 723 -34.38 2.64 14.62
N GLU A 724 -33.64 1.53 14.53
CA GLU A 724 -32.92 0.96 15.68
C GLU A 724 -31.49 1.49 15.82
N VAL A 725 -30.84 1.87 14.71
CA VAL A 725 -29.48 2.43 14.69
C VAL A 725 -29.46 3.88 15.16
N PHE A 726 -30.36 4.72 14.63
CA PHE A 726 -30.34 6.17 14.85
C PHE A 726 -31.09 6.60 16.13
N LYS A 727 -30.54 6.17 17.27
CA LYS A 727 -31.03 6.53 18.62
C LYS A 727 -29.95 7.30 19.38
N ARG A 728 -30.34 8.37 20.08
CA ARG A 728 -29.46 9.31 20.77
C ARG A 728 -28.51 8.62 21.75
N GLN A 729 -29.02 7.64 22.51
CA GLN A 729 -28.22 6.89 23.50
C GLN A 729 -27.20 5.91 22.87
N ARG A 730 -27.13 5.81 21.54
CA ARG A 730 -26.20 4.95 20.79
C ARG A 730 -25.14 5.72 20.01
N VAL A 731 -25.11 7.05 20.11
CA VAL A 731 -24.25 7.89 19.30
C VAL A 731 -22.97 8.25 20.05
N ILE A 732 -21.85 8.16 19.34
CA ILE A 732 -20.60 8.80 19.72
C ILE A 732 -20.16 9.73 18.59
N ILE A 733 -19.71 10.93 18.93
CA ILE A 733 -19.14 11.86 17.97
C ILE A 733 -17.65 11.96 18.28
N ASN A 734 -16.82 11.57 17.31
CA ASN A 734 -15.37 11.65 17.41
C ASN A 734 -14.86 12.75 16.49
N ILE A 735 -14.11 13.69 17.05
CA ILE A 735 -13.59 14.82 16.30
C ILE A 735 -12.10 15.01 16.54
N THR A 736 -11.35 15.11 15.44
CA THR A 736 -9.92 15.44 15.44
C THR A 736 -9.68 16.71 14.68
N ILE A 737 -9.26 17.75 15.39
CA ILE A 737 -8.97 19.08 14.88
C ILE A 737 -8.17 19.88 15.93
N ASP A 738 -7.55 20.99 15.55
CA ASP A 738 -7.00 21.94 16.52
C ASP A 738 -8.10 22.63 17.36
N GLU A 739 -7.76 22.96 18.60
CA GLU A 739 -8.66 23.56 19.59
C GLU A 739 -9.31 24.87 19.13
N GLU A 740 -8.57 25.73 18.42
CA GLU A 740 -9.08 26.99 17.90
C GLU A 740 -10.24 26.79 16.93
N CYS A 741 -10.17 25.75 16.09
CA CYS A 741 -11.24 25.39 15.18
C CYS A 741 -12.38 24.65 15.89
N PHE A 742 -12.09 23.80 16.88
CA PHE A 742 -13.12 23.09 17.65
C PHE A 742 -14.09 24.05 18.35
N ILE A 743 -13.58 25.07 19.03
CA ILE A 743 -14.38 26.07 19.76
C ILE A 743 -15.41 26.76 18.85
N LYS A 744 -15.10 26.93 17.56
CA LYS A 744 -15.96 27.61 16.58
C LYS A 744 -17.12 26.76 16.06
N ILE A 745 -17.10 25.45 16.27
CA ILE A 745 -18.08 24.51 15.70
C ILE A 745 -18.77 23.63 16.75
N GLN A 746 -18.45 23.81 18.03
CA GLN A 746 -18.94 22.94 19.10
C GLN A 746 -20.47 22.95 19.22
N ASP A 747 -21.12 24.09 18.99
CA ASP A 747 -22.58 24.23 19.07
C ASP A 747 -23.28 23.50 17.91
N GLU A 748 -22.69 23.53 16.72
CA GLU A 748 -23.14 22.80 15.54
C GLU A 748 -22.98 21.28 15.73
N LEU A 749 -21.90 20.82 16.37
CA LEU A 749 -21.72 19.41 16.73
C LEU A 749 -22.78 18.92 17.73
N ILE A 750 -23.12 19.75 18.73
CA ILE A 750 -24.21 19.46 19.66
C ILE A 750 -25.53 19.38 18.89
N SER A 751 -25.77 20.28 17.94
CA SER A 751 -26.97 20.28 17.11
C SER A 751 -27.10 19.00 16.26
N LEU A 752 -25.99 18.44 15.77
CA LEU A 752 -25.98 17.13 15.08
C LEU A 752 -26.41 15.99 15.99
N PHE A 753 -25.94 15.99 17.24
CA PHE A 753 -26.34 14.98 18.22
C PHE A 753 -27.84 15.06 18.57
N GLU A 754 -28.40 16.27 18.59
CA GLU A 754 -29.83 16.50 18.87
C GLU A 754 -30.77 15.95 17.77
N LEU A 755 -30.26 15.63 16.57
CA LEU A 755 -31.03 15.04 15.47
C LEU A 755 -31.59 13.65 15.78
N PHE A 756 -30.94 12.91 16.68
CA PHE A 756 -31.29 11.51 16.94
C PHE A 756 -32.41 11.39 17.97
N SER A 757 -33.29 10.40 17.76
CA SER A 757 -34.43 10.12 18.62
C SER A 757 -34.00 9.71 20.03
N ASP A 758 -34.67 10.25 21.04
CA ASP A 758 -34.50 9.86 22.45
C ASP A 758 -35.32 8.61 22.83
N SER A 759 -35.98 7.98 21.85
CA SER A 759 -36.81 6.80 22.06
C SER A 759 -36.05 5.65 22.75
N PRO A 760 -36.72 4.89 23.63
CA PRO A 760 -36.06 3.87 24.42
C PRO A 760 -35.37 2.80 23.56
N ILE A 761 -34.21 2.37 24.03
CA ILE A 761 -33.46 1.26 23.46
C ILE A 761 -34.17 -0.05 23.80
N ARG A 762 -34.47 -0.84 22.77
CA ARG A 762 -34.81 -2.26 22.96
C ARG A 762 -33.53 -3.05 23.13
N SER A 763 -33.50 -3.92 24.13
CA SER A 763 -32.40 -4.86 24.31
C SER A 763 -32.67 -6.11 23.49
N TYR A 764 -31.70 -6.47 22.65
CA TYR A 764 -31.70 -7.74 21.92
C TYR A 764 -30.46 -8.50 22.37
N ARG A 765 -30.61 -9.78 22.66
CA ARG A 765 -29.49 -10.68 22.89
C ARG A 765 -29.21 -11.43 21.60
N TRP A 766 -27.95 -11.47 21.20
CA TRP A 766 -27.53 -12.30 20.08
C TRP A 766 -27.31 -13.73 20.54
N GLU A 767 -27.68 -14.66 19.67
CA GLU A 767 -27.52 -16.10 19.81
C GLU A 767 -26.61 -16.56 18.67
N PRO A 768 -25.29 -16.41 18.83
CA PRO A 768 -24.33 -16.78 17.79
C PRO A 768 -24.28 -18.30 17.61
N GLU A 769 -24.33 -18.76 16.37
CA GLU A 769 -24.12 -20.17 16.01
C GLU A 769 -22.64 -20.43 15.74
N LEU A 770 -21.89 -20.79 16.78
CA LEU A 770 -20.45 -21.06 16.69
C LEU A 770 -20.21 -22.51 16.26
N SER A 771 -19.61 -22.72 15.08
CA SER A 771 -19.21 -24.05 14.61
C SER A 771 -17.81 -24.40 15.11
N HIS A 772 -17.72 -25.41 15.99
CA HIS A 772 -16.47 -25.96 16.51
C HIS A 772 -15.94 -27.17 15.72
N MET A 773 -16.57 -27.47 14.57
CA MET A 773 -16.16 -28.59 13.73
C MET A 773 -15.07 -28.15 12.74
N PRO A 774 -14.18 -29.07 12.33
CA PRO A 774 -13.33 -28.83 11.17
C PRO A 774 -14.17 -28.57 9.91
N GLU A 775 -13.89 -27.50 9.19
CA GLU A 775 -14.62 -27.10 7.98
C GLU A 775 -13.69 -26.96 6.78
N ALA A 776 -14.21 -27.30 5.59
CA ALA A 776 -13.50 -27.06 4.35
C ALA A 776 -14.40 -26.35 3.33
N ILE A 777 -13.94 -25.22 2.82
CA ILE A 777 -14.61 -24.43 1.79
C ILE A 777 -14.01 -24.81 0.45
N ILE A 778 -14.81 -25.50 -0.38
CA ILE A 778 -14.39 -25.94 -1.69
C ILE A 778 -14.48 -24.76 -2.66
N PHE A 779 -13.36 -24.45 -3.30
CA PHE A 779 -13.26 -23.43 -4.33
C PHE A 779 -12.29 -23.89 -5.44
N PRO A 780 -12.62 -23.65 -6.73
CA PRO A 780 -11.75 -24.03 -7.85
C PRO A 780 -10.44 -23.23 -7.83
N SER A 781 -9.40 -23.79 -7.22
CA SER A 781 -8.09 -23.16 -7.06
C SER A 781 -6.96 -24.19 -7.18
N GLN A 782 -5.75 -23.72 -7.49
CA GLN A 782 -4.54 -24.55 -7.56
C GLN A 782 -3.75 -24.58 -6.25
N VAL A 783 -4.17 -23.82 -5.25
CA VAL A 783 -3.47 -23.60 -3.98
C VAL A 783 -4.47 -23.60 -2.84
N ASN A 784 -3.99 -23.90 -1.63
CA ASN A 784 -4.79 -23.96 -0.42
C ASN A 784 -4.58 -22.74 0.48
N TYR A 785 -5.53 -22.54 1.38
CA TYR A 785 -5.41 -21.65 2.53
C TYR A 785 -5.77 -22.45 3.77
N VAL A 786 -4.80 -22.66 4.64
CA VAL A 786 -4.94 -23.53 5.81
C VAL A 786 -4.92 -22.66 7.04
N GLY A 787 -5.84 -22.91 7.97
CA GLY A 787 -5.87 -22.20 9.24
C GLY A 787 -6.08 -23.11 10.43
N MET A 788 -5.48 -22.75 11.55
CA MET A 788 -5.65 -23.39 12.84
C MET A 788 -5.83 -22.31 13.92
N GLY A 789 -6.97 -22.32 14.58
CA GLY A 789 -7.31 -21.41 15.68
C GLY A 789 -7.31 -22.09 17.03
N ILE A 790 -6.88 -21.38 18.05
CA ILE A 790 -6.79 -21.87 19.43
C ILE A 790 -7.35 -20.79 20.35
N ASP A 791 -8.30 -21.19 21.21
CA ASP A 791 -8.75 -20.35 22.32
C ASP A 791 -7.81 -20.55 23.53
N LEU A 792 -7.03 -19.53 23.86
CA LEU A 792 -6.11 -19.55 25.00
C LEU A 792 -6.71 -18.86 26.24
N SER A 793 -7.98 -18.42 26.21
CA SER A 793 -8.60 -17.66 27.29
C SER A 793 -8.56 -18.37 28.65
N LYS A 794 -8.73 -19.70 28.65
CA LYS A 794 -8.66 -20.56 29.85
C LYS A 794 -7.24 -20.75 30.39
N TYR A 795 -6.24 -20.64 29.53
CA TYR A 795 -4.83 -20.88 29.88
C TYR A 795 -4.08 -19.57 30.17
N ILE A 796 -4.64 -18.43 29.76
CA ILE A 796 -4.09 -17.09 29.93
C ILE A 796 -5.14 -16.22 30.64
N PRO A 797 -5.35 -16.39 31.97
CA PRO A 797 -6.32 -15.56 32.70
C PRO A 797 -5.94 -14.08 32.66
N ASP A 798 -4.64 -13.78 32.75
CA ASP A 798 -4.07 -12.45 32.56
C ASP A 798 -3.16 -12.44 31.34
N PHE A 799 -3.41 -11.55 30.39
CA PHE A 799 -2.55 -11.41 29.22
C PHE A 799 -1.21 -10.79 29.61
N ASN A 800 -0.10 -11.37 29.14
CA ASN A 800 1.24 -10.85 29.32
C ASN A 800 1.81 -10.37 27.98
N GLY A 801 2.39 -9.17 27.96
CA GLY A 801 2.95 -8.54 26.76
C GLY A 801 4.03 -9.37 26.06
N SER A 802 4.76 -10.24 26.78
CA SER A 802 5.76 -11.13 26.17
C SER A 802 5.20 -12.06 25.10
N TYR A 803 3.91 -12.41 25.17
CA TYR A 803 3.25 -13.25 24.16
C TYR A 803 3.17 -12.55 22.79
N MET A 804 3.17 -11.21 22.74
CA MET A 804 3.26 -10.46 21.49
C MET A 804 4.63 -10.63 20.84
N VAL A 805 5.70 -10.62 21.64
CA VAL A 805 7.07 -10.89 21.18
C VAL A 805 7.18 -12.30 20.64
N ILE A 806 6.64 -13.28 21.36
CA ILE A 806 6.69 -14.70 20.98
C ILE A 806 5.86 -14.97 19.72
N SER A 807 4.65 -14.41 19.59
CA SER A 807 3.81 -14.54 18.40
C SER A 807 4.48 -13.96 17.15
N ARG A 808 5.08 -12.77 17.27
CA ARG A 808 5.89 -12.17 16.19
C ARG A 808 7.11 -13.01 15.85
N PHE A 809 7.80 -13.55 16.86
CA PHE A 809 8.94 -14.44 16.66
C PHE A 809 8.54 -15.70 15.89
N ILE A 810 7.46 -16.39 16.30
CA ILE A 810 6.93 -17.56 15.59
C ILE A 810 6.68 -17.25 14.11
N ARG A 811 6.02 -16.13 13.83
CA ARG A 811 5.68 -15.70 12.47
C ARG A 811 6.92 -15.48 11.60
N ASN A 812 7.89 -14.73 12.12
CA ASN A 812 9.03 -14.24 11.34
C ASN A 812 10.22 -15.22 11.31
N SER A 813 10.20 -16.28 12.14
CA SER A 813 11.23 -17.33 12.15
C SER A 813 10.61 -18.67 11.75
N TYR A 814 10.09 -19.41 12.72
CA TYR A 814 9.64 -20.79 12.56
C TYR A 814 8.66 -21.01 11.39
N LEU A 815 7.57 -20.24 11.32
CA LEU A 815 6.58 -20.42 10.26
C LEU A 815 7.10 -19.97 8.89
N TRP A 816 7.86 -18.89 8.85
CA TRP A 816 8.49 -18.43 7.62
C TRP A 816 9.40 -19.51 7.04
N ASP A 817 10.25 -20.11 7.88
CA ASP A 817 11.18 -21.14 7.43
C ASP A 817 10.46 -22.43 7.05
N ARG A 818 9.53 -22.91 7.87
CA ARG A 818 8.90 -24.23 7.69
C ARG A 818 7.84 -24.24 6.60
N ILE A 819 7.00 -23.21 6.53
CA ILE A 819 5.84 -23.17 5.62
C ILE A 819 6.19 -22.49 4.30
N ARG A 820 6.96 -21.39 4.33
CA ARG A 820 7.33 -20.66 3.11
C ARG A 820 8.63 -21.18 2.49
N VAL A 821 9.74 -21.19 3.23
CA VAL A 821 11.05 -21.56 2.66
C VAL A 821 11.11 -23.05 2.33
N GLN A 822 10.74 -23.92 3.27
CA GLN A 822 10.78 -25.38 3.10
C GLN A 822 9.50 -25.93 2.46
N GLY A 823 8.34 -25.37 2.83
CA GLY A 823 7.03 -25.84 2.39
C GLY A 823 6.53 -25.26 1.06
N GLY A 824 7.15 -24.20 0.54
CA GLY A 824 6.80 -23.61 -0.76
C GLY A 824 5.52 -22.76 -0.79
N ALA A 825 4.89 -22.50 0.36
CA ALA A 825 3.76 -21.57 0.42
C ALA A 825 4.22 -20.12 0.21
N TYR A 826 3.35 -19.26 -0.30
CA TYR A 826 3.71 -17.84 -0.48
C TYR A 826 3.81 -17.09 0.85
N GLY A 827 3.03 -17.46 1.86
CA GLY A 827 3.06 -16.79 3.17
C GLY A 827 2.53 -17.64 4.30
N ALA A 828 2.94 -17.27 5.52
CA ALA A 828 2.47 -17.87 6.77
C ALA A 828 2.31 -16.78 7.84
N PHE A 829 1.30 -16.92 8.69
CA PHE A 829 0.91 -15.93 9.68
C PHE A 829 0.64 -16.58 11.04
N CYS A 830 0.85 -15.78 12.09
CA CYS A 830 0.52 -16.09 13.47
C CYS A 830 -0.04 -14.79 14.08
N ASN A 831 -1.32 -14.81 14.43
CA ASN A 831 -2.05 -13.66 14.93
C ASN A 831 -2.59 -13.99 16.33
N LEU A 832 -2.06 -13.30 17.35
CA LEU A 832 -2.54 -13.38 18.73
C LEU A 832 -3.39 -12.15 19.04
N ASN A 833 -4.67 -12.34 19.34
CA ASN A 833 -5.54 -11.27 19.79
C ASN A 833 -5.42 -11.13 21.32
N ARG A 834 -5.03 -9.94 21.80
CA ARG A 834 -4.85 -9.69 23.23
C ARG A 834 -6.15 -9.77 24.03
N PHE A 835 -7.25 -9.26 23.49
CA PHE A 835 -8.52 -9.14 24.21
C PHE A 835 -9.25 -10.48 24.29
N SER A 836 -9.41 -11.17 23.16
CA SER A 836 -10.06 -12.49 23.12
C SER A 836 -9.14 -13.64 23.50
N LYS A 837 -7.82 -13.41 23.53
CA LYS A 837 -6.78 -14.43 23.80
C LYS A 837 -6.86 -15.60 22.81
N THR A 838 -7.30 -15.32 21.60
CA THR A 838 -7.31 -16.30 20.50
C THR A 838 -6.03 -16.20 19.71
N LEU A 839 -5.46 -17.35 19.36
CA LEU A 839 -4.28 -17.48 18.52
C LEU A 839 -4.69 -18.16 17.21
N ILE A 840 -4.44 -17.51 16.08
CA ILE A 840 -4.77 -18.04 14.75
C ILE A 840 -3.50 -18.13 13.91
N PHE A 841 -3.22 -19.35 13.44
CA PHE A 841 -2.23 -19.63 12.41
C PHE A 841 -2.89 -19.69 11.06
N LEU A 842 -2.24 -19.13 10.03
CA LEU A 842 -2.73 -19.14 8.65
C LEU A 842 -1.59 -19.40 7.67
N SER A 843 -1.87 -20.08 6.56
CA SER A 843 -1.01 -20.11 5.38
C SER A 843 -1.70 -19.49 4.17
N TYR A 844 -0.90 -19.07 3.20
CA TYR A 844 -1.37 -18.36 2.02
C TYR A 844 -0.74 -18.89 0.74
N ARG A 845 -1.62 -19.28 -0.20
CA ARG A 845 -1.27 -19.95 -1.46
C ARG A 845 -0.35 -21.14 -1.21
N ASP A 846 -0.84 -22.05 -0.38
CA ASP A 846 -0.09 -23.16 0.18
C ASP A 846 -0.29 -24.44 -0.65
N PRO A 847 0.79 -25.09 -1.13
CA PRO A 847 0.67 -26.37 -1.83
C PRO A 847 0.30 -27.54 -0.90
N HIS A 848 0.26 -27.34 0.41
CA HIS A 848 0.07 -28.39 1.41
C HIS A 848 -1.10 -28.07 2.36
N ILE A 849 -1.76 -29.12 2.85
CA ILE A 849 -2.76 -29.04 3.92
C ILE A 849 -2.21 -29.71 5.18
N VAL A 850 -1.94 -31.01 5.10
CA VAL A 850 -1.51 -31.86 6.23
C VAL A 850 -0.21 -31.36 6.85
N LYS A 851 0.83 -31.21 6.04
CA LYS A 851 2.15 -30.74 6.54
C LYS A 851 2.06 -29.39 7.23
N THR A 852 1.22 -28.49 6.73
CA THR A 852 1.03 -27.16 7.32
C THR A 852 0.36 -27.25 8.68
N ILE A 853 -0.67 -28.09 8.81
CA ILE A 853 -1.31 -28.38 10.11
C ILE A 853 -0.30 -28.99 11.09
N ASP A 854 0.54 -29.91 10.64
CA ASP A 854 1.57 -30.54 11.49
C ASP A 854 2.58 -29.50 11.98
N VAL A 855 3.06 -28.61 11.09
CA VAL A 855 3.95 -27.51 11.48
C VAL A 855 3.30 -26.60 12.51
N PHE A 856 2.01 -26.26 12.36
CA PHE A 856 1.29 -25.48 13.36
C PHE A 856 1.27 -26.21 14.71
N LYS A 857 0.99 -27.51 14.73
CA LYS A 857 0.96 -28.32 15.96
C LYS A 857 2.32 -28.49 16.64
N GLU A 858 3.39 -28.44 15.87
CA GLU A 858 4.77 -28.52 16.37
C GLU A 858 5.25 -27.23 17.07
N THR A 859 4.56 -26.11 16.88
CA THR A 859 4.97 -24.79 17.37
C THR A 859 5.19 -24.75 18.89
N GLY A 860 4.34 -25.41 19.68
CA GLY A 860 4.49 -25.44 21.14
C GLY A 860 5.78 -26.15 21.58
N ARG A 861 6.08 -27.31 20.97
CA ARG A 861 7.33 -28.04 21.20
C ARG A 861 8.56 -27.26 20.73
N PHE A 862 8.46 -26.57 19.60
CA PHE A 862 9.52 -25.68 19.13
C PHE A 862 9.85 -24.62 20.19
N LEU A 863 8.84 -23.94 20.75
CA LEU A 863 9.05 -22.93 21.78
C LEU A 863 9.62 -23.47 23.09
N GLU A 864 9.25 -24.68 23.50
CA GLU A 864 9.83 -25.31 24.71
C GLU A 864 11.32 -25.62 24.57
N THR A 865 11.77 -25.90 23.34
CA THR A 865 13.14 -26.33 23.02
C THR A 865 14.01 -25.23 22.41
N VAL A 866 13.42 -24.05 22.14
CA VAL A 866 14.13 -22.95 21.49
C VAL A 866 15.32 -22.47 22.33
N SER A 867 16.42 -22.18 21.65
CA SER A 867 17.58 -21.50 22.20
C SER A 867 17.72 -20.16 21.49
N LEU A 868 17.65 -19.07 22.25
CA LEU A 868 17.84 -17.71 21.73
C LEU A 868 19.07 -17.10 22.37
N ASN A 869 19.98 -16.58 21.54
CA ASN A 869 21.04 -15.72 22.04
C ASN A 869 20.47 -14.32 22.38
N LYS A 870 21.28 -13.50 23.08
CA LYS A 870 20.85 -12.17 23.52
C LYS A 870 20.39 -11.29 22.36
N MET A 871 21.12 -11.32 21.24
CA MET A 871 20.83 -10.48 20.07
C MET A 871 19.50 -10.87 19.41
N GLU A 872 19.20 -12.16 19.29
CA GLU A 872 17.93 -12.65 18.73
C GLU A 872 16.74 -12.22 19.58
N LEU A 873 16.87 -12.31 20.91
CA LEU A 873 15.84 -11.86 21.85
C LEU A 873 15.62 -10.34 21.76
N GLU A 874 16.70 -9.55 21.76
CA GLU A 874 16.60 -8.09 21.62
C GLU A 874 15.94 -7.69 20.28
N ARG A 875 16.31 -8.33 19.16
CA ARG A 875 15.67 -8.10 17.85
C ARG A 875 14.18 -8.41 17.87
N ALA A 876 13.77 -9.50 18.52
CA ALA A 876 12.36 -9.84 18.66
C ALA A 876 11.59 -8.75 19.44
N ILE A 877 12.16 -8.27 20.56
CA ILE A 877 11.58 -7.21 21.39
C ILE A 877 11.48 -5.89 20.62
N ILE A 878 12.57 -5.45 19.98
CA ILE A 878 12.62 -4.23 19.17
C ILE A 878 11.56 -4.29 18.06
N GLY A 879 11.47 -5.42 17.36
CA GLY A 879 10.48 -5.62 16.30
C GLY A 879 9.04 -5.52 16.80
N THR A 880 8.74 -5.99 18.00
CA THR A 880 7.41 -5.86 18.61
C THR A 880 7.12 -4.42 19.05
N ILE A 881 8.09 -3.72 19.61
CA ILE A 881 7.95 -2.29 19.93
C ILE A 881 7.70 -1.47 18.66
N GLY A 882 8.37 -1.78 17.56
CA GLY A 882 8.09 -1.15 16.26
C GLY A 882 6.66 -1.36 15.74
N GLU A 883 6.01 -2.49 16.04
CA GLU A 883 4.60 -2.70 15.72
C GLU A 883 3.65 -1.90 16.62
N ILE A 884 3.96 -1.81 17.92
CA ILE A 884 3.19 -1.05 18.91
C ILE A 884 3.26 0.44 18.57
N ASP A 885 4.48 0.94 18.34
CA ASP A 885 4.79 2.35 18.13
C ASP A 885 4.65 2.79 16.67
N LYS A 886 3.91 2.03 15.83
CA LYS A 886 3.73 2.36 14.42
C LYS A 886 3.28 3.82 14.25
N TYR A 887 3.98 4.57 13.39
CA TYR A 887 3.63 5.95 13.10
C TYR A 887 2.20 6.08 12.56
N ARG A 888 1.50 7.15 12.94
CA ARG A 888 0.11 7.42 12.56
C ARG A 888 -0.09 8.90 12.26
N LEU A 889 -0.86 9.17 11.23
CA LEU A 889 -1.30 10.52 10.87
C LEU A 889 -2.41 11.03 11.81
N PRO A 890 -2.72 12.34 11.82
CA PRO A 890 -3.69 12.92 12.75
C PRO A 890 -5.05 12.22 12.78
N ASP A 891 -5.63 11.92 11.61
CA ASP A 891 -6.92 11.20 11.49
C ASP A 891 -6.86 9.81 12.13
N ALA A 892 -5.79 9.08 11.86
CA ALA A 892 -5.56 7.75 12.41
C ALA A 892 -5.27 7.80 13.92
N LYS A 893 -4.61 8.85 14.43
CA LYS A 893 -4.37 9.05 15.86
C LYS A 893 -5.71 9.22 16.60
N GLY A 894 -6.56 10.14 16.16
CA GLY A 894 -7.88 10.35 16.77
C GLY A 894 -8.75 9.10 16.72
N PHE A 895 -8.86 8.47 15.55
CA PHE A 895 -9.65 7.25 15.40
C PHE A 895 -9.15 6.11 16.30
N VAL A 896 -7.83 5.84 16.33
CA VAL A 896 -7.25 4.80 17.21
C VAL A 896 -7.46 5.13 18.69
N SER A 897 -7.39 6.40 19.08
CA SER A 897 -7.66 6.83 20.45
C SER A 897 -9.12 6.55 20.84
N MET A 898 -10.08 6.81 19.96
CA MET A 898 -11.47 6.38 20.16
C MET A 898 -11.59 4.86 20.26
N LEU A 899 -10.94 4.08 19.38
CA LEU A 899 -11.00 2.61 19.47
C LEU A 899 -10.45 2.09 20.80
N ARG A 900 -9.36 2.69 21.32
CA ARG A 900 -8.81 2.41 22.66
C ARG A 900 -9.82 2.73 23.76
N TYR A 901 -10.53 3.86 23.64
CA TYR A 901 -11.62 4.22 24.54
C TYR A 901 -12.75 3.18 24.55
N LEU A 902 -13.24 2.78 23.36
CA LEU A 902 -14.33 1.81 23.21
C LEU A 902 -13.94 0.41 23.72
N THR A 903 -12.67 0.03 23.58
CA THR A 903 -12.14 -1.25 24.06
C THR A 903 -11.73 -1.25 25.53
N ALA A 904 -11.91 -0.14 26.24
CA ALA A 904 -11.42 0.06 27.61
C ALA A 904 -9.91 -0.21 27.77
N ASP A 905 -9.14 -0.05 26.68
CA ASP A 905 -7.70 -0.27 26.66
C ASP A 905 -6.98 0.97 27.19
N THR A 906 -6.96 1.14 28.51
CA THR A 906 -6.42 2.33 29.18
C THR A 906 -4.90 2.47 29.00
N HIS A 907 -4.39 3.71 29.18
CA HIS A 907 -2.94 3.96 29.19
C HIS A 907 -2.19 3.05 30.15
N THR A 908 -2.69 2.89 31.39
CA THR A 908 -2.09 2.01 32.40
C THR A 908 -1.92 0.57 31.92
N ILE A 909 -2.92 0.02 31.21
CA ILE A 909 -2.85 -1.35 30.67
C ILE A 909 -1.82 -1.41 29.55
N ARG A 910 -1.85 -0.45 28.62
CA ARG A 910 -0.88 -0.40 27.51
C ARG A 910 0.54 -0.23 28.03
N GLN A 911 0.74 0.56 29.09
CA GLN A 911 2.03 0.75 29.75
C GLN A 911 2.53 -0.52 30.45
N LYS A 912 1.62 -1.26 31.10
CA LYS A 912 1.92 -2.59 31.65
C LYS A 912 2.37 -3.55 30.54
N VAL A 913 1.60 -3.66 29.46
CA VAL A 913 1.93 -4.51 28.31
C VAL A 913 3.27 -4.12 27.69
N ARG A 914 3.55 -2.83 27.52
CA ARG A 914 4.84 -2.32 27.03
C ARG A 914 5.98 -2.76 27.95
N SER A 915 5.81 -2.59 29.26
CA SER A 915 6.81 -3.01 30.25
C SER A 915 7.08 -4.52 30.17
N GLU A 916 6.05 -5.34 29.99
CA GLU A 916 6.19 -6.80 29.83
C GLU A 916 6.89 -7.17 28.52
N VAL A 917 6.58 -6.48 27.41
CA VAL A 917 7.29 -6.64 26.13
C VAL A 917 8.80 -6.38 26.32
N LEU A 918 9.16 -5.25 26.92
CA LEU A 918 10.57 -4.86 27.13
C LEU A 918 11.33 -5.82 28.06
N ASN A 919 10.63 -6.50 28.98
CA ASN A 919 11.20 -7.46 29.93
C ASN A 919 11.06 -8.92 29.49
N THR A 920 10.76 -9.16 28.21
CA THR A 920 10.65 -10.52 27.67
C THR A 920 11.97 -11.27 27.80
N GLY A 921 11.88 -12.57 28.09
CA GLY A 921 13.02 -13.45 28.34
C GLY A 921 12.71 -14.89 27.93
N LEU A 922 13.74 -15.74 27.84
CA LEU A 922 13.62 -17.11 27.33
C LEU A 922 12.62 -17.98 28.14
N SER A 923 12.46 -17.72 29.45
CA SER A 923 11.46 -18.41 30.27
C SER A 923 10.05 -18.24 29.74
N HIS A 924 9.69 -17.04 29.25
CA HIS A 924 8.38 -16.74 28.69
C HIS A 924 8.10 -17.54 27.40
N PHE A 925 9.12 -17.76 26.56
CA PHE A 925 8.99 -18.61 25.36
C PHE A 925 8.62 -20.04 25.74
N ARG A 926 9.35 -20.62 26.72
CA ARG A 926 9.12 -21.98 27.19
C ARG A 926 7.76 -22.14 27.88
N GLU A 927 7.34 -21.13 28.63
CA GLU A 927 6.02 -21.09 29.26
C GLU A 927 4.92 -21.06 28.21
N PHE A 928 5.01 -20.14 27.23
CA PHE A 928 4.03 -20.04 26.15
C PHE A 928 3.99 -21.31 25.29
N GLY A 929 5.13 -22.00 25.10
CA GLY A 929 5.18 -23.31 24.45
C GLY A 929 4.34 -24.38 25.15
N LYS A 930 4.38 -24.43 26.48
CA LYS A 930 3.55 -25.34 27.29
C LYS A 930 2.07 -24.99 27.19
N ILE A 931 1.74 -23.71 27.31
CA ILE A 931 0.38 -23.19 27.14
C ILE A 931 -0.16 -23.60 25.77
N LEU A 932 0.64 -23.44 24.72
CA LEU A 932 0.26 -23.79 23.35
C LEU A 932 0.06 -25.29 23.17
N ASN A 933 0.92 -26.12 23.76
CA ASN A 933 0.80 -27.58 23.70
C ASN A 933 -0.47 -28.11 24.38
N GLU A 934 -0.91 -27.45 25.45
CA GLU A 934 -2.18 -27.77 26.11
C GLU A 934 -3.38 -27.22 25.35
N GLY A 935 -3.34 -25.94 24.94
CA GLY A 935 -4.45 -25.28 24.25
C GLY A 935 -4.75 -25.86 22.87
N GLN A 936 -3.75 -26.34 22.14
CA GLN A 936 -3.96 -26.90 20.80
C GLN A 936 -4.75 -28.23 20.77
N LYS A 937 -5.01 -28.85 21.92
CA LYS A 937 -5.83 -30.08 21.99
C LYS A 937 -7.26 -29.84 21.51
N ASP A 938 -7.74 -28.61 21.66
CA ASP A 938 -9.07 -28.17 21.22
C ASP A 938 -8.98 -27.24 19.98
N ALA A 939 -7.91 -27.36 19.18
CA ALA A 939 -7.69 -26.48 18.04
C ALA A 939 -8.76 -26.67 16.94
N LEU A 940 -9.26 -25.54 16.42
CA LEU A 940 -10.21 -25.48 15.32
C LEU A 940 -9.47 -25.34 14.00
N ILE A 941 -9.72 -26.26 13.06
CA ILE A 941 -9.04 -26.27 11.76
C ILE A 941 -10.04 -25.94 10.66
N LYS A 942 -9.69 -24.97 9.81
CA LYS A 942 -10.49 -24.65 8.63
C LYS A 942 -9.59 -24.50 7.40
N VAL A 943 -10.09 -24.96 6.27
CA VAL A 943 -9.33 -24.97 5.00
C VAL A 943 -10.19 -24.38 3.89
N LEU A 944 -9.56 -23.66 2.97
CA LEU A 944 -10.13 -23.29 1.68
C LEU A 944 -9.24 -23.81 0.57
N GLY A 945 -9.80 -24.53 -0.41
CA GLY A 945 -9.02 -25.14 -1.48
C GLY A 945 -9.83 -26.04 -2.41
N PRO A 946 -9.18 -26.74 -3.36
CA PRO A 946 -9.85 -27.67 -4.25
C PRO A 946 -10.29 -28.96 -3.53
N ASP A 947 -11.48 -29.46 -3.88
CA ASP A 947 -12.10 -30.64 -3.24
C ASP A 947 -11.20 -31.89 -3.25
N ARG A 948 -10.47 -32.10 -4.34
CA ARG A 948 -9.55 -33.24 -4.48
C ARG A 948 -8.46 -33.25 -3.41
N GLU A 949 -7.81 -32.11 -3.17
CA GLU A 949 -6.72 -32.03 -2.19
C GLU A 949 -7.27 -32.09 -0.76
N ILE A 950 -8.43 -31.48 -0.51
CA ILE A 950 -9.12 -31.57 0.79
C ILE A 950 -9.49 -33.03 1.08
N THR A 951 -10.12 -33.72 0.15
CA THR A 951 -10.52 -35.13 0.32
C THR A 951 -9.31 -36.03 0.54
N LYS A 952 -8.24 -35.83 -0.24
CA LYS A 952 -6.99 -36.56 -0.04
C LYS A 952 -6.40 -36.30 1.35
N SER A 953 -6.49 -35.07 1.86
CA SER A 953 -6.00 -34.75 3.20
C SER A 953 -6.77 -35.50 4.29
N GLU A 954 -8.08 -35.71 4.16
CA GLU A 954 -8.89 -36.48 5.14
C GLU A 954 -8.45 -37.94 5.29
N ASP A 955 -7.81 -38.51 4.27
CA ASP A 955 -7.25 -39.86 4.32
C ASP A 955 -5.87 -39.87 5.01
N GLU A 956 -5.13 -38.76 4.92
CA GLU A 956 -3.78 -38.60 5.48
C GLU A 956 -3.80 -38.12 6.95
N ILE A 957 -4.82 -37.35 7.34
CA ILE A 957 -5.06 -36.90 8.72
C ILE A 957 -6.41 -37.43 9.21
N SER A 958 -6.47 -37.91 10.46
CA SER A 958 -7.71 -38.39 11.10
C SER A 958 -8.71 -37.26 11.43
N ILE A 959 -8.90 -36.31 10.51
CA ILE A 959 -9.79 -35.15 10.61
C ILE A 959 -10.78 -35.24 9.44
N LYS A 960 -12.08 -35.28 9.75
CA LYS A 960 -13.14 -35.19 8.74
C LYS A 960 -13.66 -33.76 8.68
N PHE A 961 -13.63 -33.15 7.50
CA PHE A 961 -14.11 -31.80 7.30
C PHE A 961 -15.59 -31.81 6.94
N LYS A 962 -16.35 -30.88 7.52
CA LYS A 962 -17.64 -30.49 6.96
C LYS A 962 -17.38 -29.62 5.72
N LYS A 963 -17.70 -30.17 4.54
CA LYS A 963 -17.43 -29.52 3.25
C LYS A 963 -18.57 -28.60 2.84
N PHE A 964 -18.23 -27.39 2.41
CA PHE A 964 -19.15 -26.41 1.84
C PHE A 964 -18.70 -26.06 0.42
N ASN A 965 -19.61 -26.12 -0.55
CA ASN A 965 -19.34 -25.55 -1.86
C ASN A 965 -19.61 -24.05 -1.80
N ILE A 966 -18.68 -23.25 -2.30
CA ILE A 966 -18.83 -21.79 -2.34
C ILE A 966 -19.93 -21.33 -3.29
N ASN A 967 -20.23 -22.14 -4.32
CA ASN A 967 -21.19 -21.83 -5.37
C ASN A 967 -22.64 -22.05 -4.93
#